data_AF-A0A918JBC5-F1
#
_entry.id   AF-A0A918JBC5-F1
#
_cell.length_a   1.000
_cell.length_b   1.000
_cell.length_c   1.000
_cell.angle_alpha   90.00
_cell.angle_beta   90.00
_cell.angle_gamma   90.00
#
_symmetry.space_group_name_H-M   'P 1'
#
loop_
_entity.id
_entity.type
_entity.pdbx_description
1 polymer ?
#
loop_
_entity_poly.entity_id
_entity_poly.type
_entity_poly.pdbx_seq_one_letter_code
_entity_poly.pdbx_strand_id
1 'polypeptide(L)'
;MSETNPLRRAADKVADALHGGPTGPEEGIPGKPAPESPSLAEPTDPREPLPPKPDQSGPDTVSPTGQPTGADQARMAQSGNYLTNAQGTRLYDTDHSLKAGPRGPVLLQDHHLREKVMHFDHERIPERVVHARGAGVHGVFRSYGTAANVTKAAFLAEDVETPVFVRFSTVLGSRGSSDTVRDTRGFATKFYTSEGVFDLVGNNIPVFFIQDAIKFPDVIHAGKPHPDREIPQAQSAHDTFWDFVTLHTEATHHTLWNMSDRGIPRSYRTMEGFGVHTFRLVDAAGETTLVKFHWKPKLGVHSLVWEEAQIVGGVDPDFHRRDLYDAIEAGAYPEWEFGIQTFPDTPDQTFEGIDLLDPTNIVPEELAPVQPIGLLTLNRNPSNYFAETEQVAFHVGHLVPGIDITDDPLLAGRLFSYLDTQITRLGGPNFSQIPINRPQSPVNDMLRDGFHQTAVHRGVAPYRPNSLDGGCPFTAGADTGAYVETPVRVAESTKVREAPESFDDHFSQPRRFWLSMSPVEREHIIHAYTFELGKCYEQAIRERALQVLANIDPELCAGVAVGLGLPAPEPTVPLADVEPSPALSQVGQTWPTDGRVIGIITGPDGDLDGVRTVRQEVLDSGMVPLVVAPAGGTLGSGADVLTVQRTYTTARSVEFDALLVAGTPGVGADAFGARDAKAGLPTAQPATPDPRVGLLLAEAFRHGKAIGTTKGGESALEAAGIPLDAPGVVAGDGATTVLQQLVPLLGAHRVWERFPAAA
;
A
#
# COMPACT_ATOMS: atom_id res chain seq x y z
N MET A 1 4.90 -14.18 37.97
CA MET A 1 5.98 -14.47 37.03
C MET A 1 6.21 -13.19 36.24
N SER A 2 7.35 -12.56 36.48
CA SER A 2 7.69 -11.19 36.09
C SER A 2 8.92 -11.27 35.21
N GLU A 3 8.76 -11.02 33.91
CA GLU A 3 9.77 -10.36 33.09
C GLU A 3 9.03 -9.39 32.17
N THR A 4 9.02 -8.13 32.59
CA THR A 4 8.56 -6.98 31.81
C THR A 4 9.55 -6.80 30.65
N ASN A 5 9.18 -7.25 29.46
CA ASN A 5 9.95 -7.08 28.24
C ASN A 5 10.27 -5.58 28.01
N PRO A 6 11.55 -5.15 28.04
CA PRO A 6 11.93 -3.76 27.82
C PRO A 6 11.52 -3.24 26.43
N LEU A 7 11.43 -4.11 25.41
CA LEU A 7 10.94 -3.77 24.06
C LEU A 7 9.45 -3.37 24.08
N ARG A 8 8.65 -4.04 24.90
CA ARG A 8 7.22 -3.71 25.07
C ARG A 8 7.04 -2.37 25.75
N ARG A 9 7.84 -2.06 26.79
CA ARG A 9 7.84 -0.71 27.40
C ARG A 9 8.31 0.38 26.45
N ALA A 10 9.27 0.10 25.57
CA ALA A 10 9.73 1.09 24.58
C ALA A 10 8.64 1.36 23.53
N ALA A 11 7.94 0.32 23.05
CA ALA A 11 6.79 0.43 22.16
C ALA A 11 5.60 1.14 22.84
N ASP A 12 5.22 0.73 24.05
CA ASP A 12 4.11 1.34 24.82
C ASP A 12 4.40 2.82 25.12
N LYS A 13 5.66 3.20 25.39
CA LYS A 13 6.06 4.59 25.67
C LYS A 13 6.10 5.46 24.42
N VAL A 14 6.32 4.88 23.24
CA VAL A 14 6.17 5.56 21.94
C VAL A 14 4.69 5.72 21.60
N ALA A 15 3.87 4.69 21.82
CA ALA A 15 2.43 4.78 21.71
C ALA A 15 1.87 5.89 22.62
N ASP A 16 2.21 5.90 23.91
CA ASP A 16 1.77 6.91 24.87
C ASP A 16 2.26 8.34 24.51
N ALA A 17 3.44 8.48 23.88
CA ALA A 17 3.97 9.77 23.43
C ALA A 17 3.29 10.26 22.13
N LEU A 18 2.86 9.35 21.25
CA LEU A 18 2.10 9.65 20.04
C LEU A 18 0.61 9.92 20.33
N HIS A 19 0.06 9.34 21.41
CA HIS A 19 -1.34 9.49 21.84
C HIS A 19 -1.60 10.69 22.79
N GLY A 20 -0.68 11.66 22.87
CA GLY A 20 -0.77 12.81 23.76
C GLY A 20 -1.83 13.86 23.38
N GLY A 21 -3.11 13.60 23.65
CA GLY A 21 -4.25 14.53 23.57
C GLY A 21 -5.46 13.94 22.84
N PRO A 22 -6.69 14.49 23.00
CA PRO A 22 -7.87 14.00 22.28
C PRO A 22 -7.78 14.46 20.82
N THR A 23 -7.03 13.72 20.00
CA THR A 23 -6.72 14.03 18.59
C THR A 23 -7.50 13.17 17.60
N GLY A 24 -8.31 12.23 18.08
CA GLY A 24 -9.16 11.38 17.25
C GLY A 24 -10.37 12.12 16.67
N PRO A 25 -11.02 11.55 15.64
CA PRO A 25 -12.19 12.14 15.01
C PRO A 25 -13.36 12.26 15.99
N GLU A 26 -14.24 13.23 15.73
CA GLU A 26 -15.50 13.38 16.47
C GLU A 26 -16.34 12.09 16.37
N GLU A 27 -16.88 11.64 17.50
CA GLU A 27 -17.52 10.32 17.67
C GLU A 27 -16.59 9.09 17.45
N GLY A 28 -15.31 9.26 17.11
CA GLY A 28 -14.38 8.15 16.83
C GLY A 28 -14.46 7.60 15.40
N ILE A 29 -15.14 8.29 14.47
CA ILE A 29 -15.29 7.83 13.07
C ILE A 29 -14.45 8.70 12.11
N PRO A 30 -13.45 8.14 11.41
CA PRO A 30 -12.58 8.89 10.50
C PRO A 30 -13.30 9.31 9.21
N GLY A 31 -12.62 10.13 8.39
CA GLY A 31 -13.08 10.50 7.04
C GLY A 31 -13.73 11.88 6.93
N LYS A 32 -13.76 12.70 8.00
CA LYS A 32 -14.20 14.10 7.87
C LYS A 32 -13.19 14.90 7.03
N PRO A 33 -13.65 15.70 6.03
CA PRO A 33 -12.72 16.41 5.14
C PRO A 33 -11.96 17.57 5.79
N ALA A 34 -12.49 18.17 6.85
CA ALA A 34 -11.98 19.39 7.48
C ALA A 34 -11.92 19.23 9.01
N PRO A 35 -11.06 20.00 9.71
CA PRO A 35 -10.96 19.96 11.17
C PRO A 35 -12.20 20.51 11.89
N GLU A 36 -13.01 21.31 11.20
CA GLU A 36 -14.24 21.91 11.72
C GLU A 36 -15.40 21.57 10.78
N SER A 37 -16.58 21.30 11.36
CA SER A 37 -17.79 21.09 10.58
C SER A 37 -18.24 22.40 9.91
N PRO A 38 -18.68 22.38 8.64
CA PRO A 38 -19.11 23.59 7.94
C PRO A 38 -20.41 24.16 8.53
N SER A 39 -20.56 25.48 8.52
CA SER A 39 -21.81 26.14 8.85
C SER A 39 -22.86 25.95 7.74
N LEU A 40 -24.14 25.88 8.13
CA LEU A 40 -25.24 25.85 7.15
C LEU A 40 -25.33 27.15 6.34
N ALA A 41 -25.13 28.29 7.02
CA ALA A 41 -25.04 29.58 6.35
C ALA A 41 -23.69 29.72 5.66
N GLU A 42 -23.68 30.35 4.48
CA GLU A 42 -22.45 30.71 3.79
C GLU A 42 -21.60 31.63 4.67
N PRO A 43 -20.31 31.33 4.89
CA PRO A 43 -19.41 32.22 5.60
C PRO A 43 -19.11 33.47 4.76
N THR A 44 -19.48 34.65 5.23
CA THR A 44 -19.27 35.93 4.52
C THR A 44 -18.18 36.81 5.11
N ASP A 45 -17.69 36.48 6.31
CA ASP A 45 -16.69 37.27 7.02
C ASP A 45 -15.26 36.77 6.71
N PRO A 46 -14.33 37.67 6.31
CA PRO A 46 -12.94 37.29 6.05
C PRO A 46 -12.25 36.72 7.28
N ARG A 47 -11.61 35.55 7.14
CA ARG A 47 -10.78 34.93 8.18
C ARG A 47 -9.59 34.20 7.56
N GLU A 48 -8.61 33.85 8.39
CA GLU A 48 -7.49 33.02 7.97
C GLU A 48 -7.95 31.58 7.62
N PRO A 49 -7.18 30.84 6.80
CA PRO A 49 -7.46 29.44 6.51
C PRO A 49 -7.54 28.60 7.78
N LEU A 50 -8.34 27.52 7.72
CA LEU A 50 -8.39 26.53 8.79
C LEU A 50 -7.02 25.83 8.94
N PRO A 51 -6.63 25.44 10.17
CA PRO A 51 -5.48 24.57 10.36
C PRO A 51 -5.69 23.22 9.65
N PRO A 52 -4.63 22.43 9.41
CA PRO A 52 -4.78 21.04 9.01
C PRO A 52 -5.47 20.22 10.11
N LYS A 53 -5.97 19.02 9.77
CA LYS A 53 -6.48 18.08 10.78
C LYS A 53 -5.35 17.60 11.71
N PRO A 54 -5.65 17.15 12.94
CA PRO A 54 -4.62 16.69 13.89
C PRO A 54 -3.73 15.55 13.36
N ASP A 55 -4.26 14.69 12.49
CA ASP A 55 -3.54 13.59 11.85
C ASP A 55 -2.65 14.04 10.67
N GLN A 56 -2.78 15.29 10.21
CA GLN A 56 -2.10 15.79 9.03
C GLN A 56 -0.90 16.68 9.39
N SER A 57 0.18 16.55 8.61
CA SER A 57 1.32 17.48 8.66
C SER A 57 1.95 17.63 7.29
N GLY A 58 2.51 18.80 6.98
CA GLY A 58 3.38 18.95 5.82
C GLY A 58 4.79 18.37 6.06
N PRO A 59 5.66 18.40 5.04
CA PRO A 59 7.07 18.03 5.21
C PRO A 59 7.78 18.94 6.24
N ASP A 60 8.84 18.42 6.84
CA ASP A 60 9.68 19.22 7.75
C ASP A 60 10.24 20.47 7.05
N THR A 61 10.33 21.58 7.80
CA THR A 61 10.72 22.88 7.24
C THR A 61 12.24 23.00 7.07
N VAL A 62 12.76 22.29 6.07
CA VAL A 62 14.17 22.32 5.65
C VAL A 62 14.37 23.19 4.40
N SER A 63 15.50 23.89 4.34
CA SER A 63 15.89 24.67 3.16
C SER A 63 16.23 23.75 1.98
N PRO A 64 16.27 24.26 0.74
CA PRO A 64 16.76 23.49 -0.43
C PRO A 64 18.16 22.89 -0.25
N THR A 65 18.94 23.38 0.72
CA THR A 65 20.28 22.91 1.08
C THR A 65 20.30 22.05 2.35
N GLY A 66 19.15 21.50 2.75
CA GLY A 66 19.02 20.55 3.86
C GLY A 66 19.27 21.12 5.27
N GLN A 67 19.15 22.43 5.43
CA GLN A 67 19.28 23.08 6.76
C GLN A 67 17.90 23.29 7.38
N PRO A 68 17.69 22.93 8.67
CA PRO A 68 16.47 23.29 9.39
C PRO A 68 16.28 24.81 9.39
N THR A 69 15.09 25.26 8.99
CA THR A 69 14.79 26.69 8.96
C THR A 69 14.26 27.21 10.30
N GLY A 70 13.73 26.31 11.15
CA GLY A 70 13.00 26.67 12.36
C GLY A 70 11.68 27.41 12.08
N ALA A 71 11.27 27.49 10.82
CA ALA A 71 10.02 28.12 10.44
C ALA A 71 8.84 27.25 10.86
N ASP A 72 7.84 27.89 11.44
CA ASP A 72 6.52 27.29 11.65
C ASP A 72 5.92 26.87 10.29
N GLN A 73 5.42 25.64 10.19
CA GLN A 73 4.77 25.13 8.98
C GLN A 73 3.64 26.05 8.50
N ALA A 74 2.90 26.67 9.41
CA ALA A 74 1.84 27.63 9.07
C ALA A 74 2.37 28.86 8.32
N ARG A 75 3.64 29.24 8.52
CA ARG A 75 4.30 30.35 7.79
C ARG A 75 4.76 29.95 6.39
N MET A 76 4.87 28.66 6.12
CA MET A 76 5.22 28.10 4.82
C MET A 76 3.98 27.74 3.98
N ALA A 77 2.78 27.83 4.58
CA ALA A 77 1.49 27.56 3.97
C ALA A 77 0.77 28.84 3.49
N GLN A 78 -0.42 28.66 2.92
CA GLN A 78 -1.30 29.79 2.59
C GLN A 78 -1.73 30.53 3.87
N SER A 79 -1.76 31.87 3.82
CA SER A 79 -2.11 32.71 4.96
C SER A 79 -2.88 33.97 4.55
N GLY A 80 -3.48 34.64 5.53
CA GLY A 80 -4.22 35.89 5.36
C GLY A 80 -5.72 35.70 5.08
N ASN A 81 -6.48 36.80 5.21
CA ASN A 81 -7.95 36.75 5.24
C ASN A 81 -8.62 36.92 3.86
N TYR A 82 -7.84 37.24 2.82
CA TYR A 82 -8.37 37.63 1.52
C TYR A 82 -7.76 36.80 0.40
N LEU A 83 -8.60 36.43 -0.57
CA LEU A 83 -8.15 35.82 -1.81
C LEU A 83 -7.19 36.76 -2.56
N THR A 84 -6.09 36.20 -3.03
CA THR A 84 -5.10 36.90 -3.86
C THR A 84 -4.81 36.12 -5.13
N ASN A 85 -4.25 36.79 -6.12
CA ASN A 85 -3.61 36.14 -7.25
C ASN A 85 -2.20 35.64 -6.87
N ALA A 86 -1.50 34.93 -7.75
CA ALA A 86 -0.20 34.31 -7.39
C ALA A 86 0.92 35.32 -7.08
N GLN A 87 0.72 36.59 -7.45
CA GLN A 87 1.62 37.71 -7.15
C GLN A 87 1.24 38.47 -5.85
N GLY A 88 0.22 38.02 -5.11
CA GLY A 88 -0.21 38.61 -3.85
C GLY A 88 -1.17 39.80 -3.98
N THR A 89 -1.71 40.09 -5.17
CA THR A 89 -2.72 41.14 -5.38
C THR A 89 -4.09 40.64 -4.92
N ARG A 90 -4.77 41.40 -4.04
CA ARG A 90 -6.13 41.08 -3.58
C ARG A 90 -7.14 41.17 -4.71
N LEU A 91 -8.12 40.27 -4.70
CA LEU A 91 -9.16 40.18 -5.71
C LEU A 91 -10.52 40.57 -5.11
N TYR A 92 -11.28 41.38 -5.84
CA TYR A 92 -12.63 41.80 -5.41
C TYR A 92 -13.75 40.92 -5.97
N ASP A 93 -13.46 40.16 -7.05
CA ASP A 93 -14.40 39.28 -7.74
C ASP A 93 -13.60 38.15 -8.43
N THR A 94 -14.05 36.91 -8.29
CA THR A 94 -13.50 35.75 -9.02
C THR A 94 -14.57 34.93 -9.75
N ASP A 95 -15.83 35.38 -9.72
CA ASP A 95 -16.96 34.71 -10.35
C ASP A 95 -17.18 35.25 -11.78
N HIS A 96 -16.69 36.46 -12.04
CA HIS A 96 -16.86 37.13 -13.32
C HIS A 96 -15.54 37.53 -13.97
N SER A 97 -15.39 37.25 -15.26
CA SER A 97 -14.35 37.85 -16.09
C SER A 97 -14.60 39.33 -16.35
N LEU A 98 -13.54 40.10 -16.53
CA LEU A 98 -13.59 41.48 -16.98
C LEU A 98 -14.07 41.57 -18.43
N LYS A 99 -15.15 42.33 -18.68
CA LYS A 99 -15.83 42.43 -19.97
C LYS A 99 -16.07 43.89 -20.39
N ALA A 100 -16.22 44.13 -21.70
CA ALA A 100 -16.71 45.40 -22.24
C ALA A 100 -18.23 45.56 -22.01
N GLY A 101 -18.62 45.78 -20.76
CA GLY A 101 -20.02 45.78 -20.31
C GLY A 101 -20.51 44.37 -19.92
N PRO A 102 -21.60 44.24 -19.15
CA PRO A 102 -22.01 42.95 -18.56
C PRO A 102 -22.24 41.80 -19.54
N ARG A 103 -22.63 42.14 -20.79
CA ARG A 103 -22.87 41.21 -21.91
C ARG A 103 -21.85 41.35 -23.06
N GLY A 104 -20.76 42.09 -22.85
CA GLY A 104 -19.72 42.30 -23.85
C GLY A 104 -18.66 41.19 -23.88
N PRO A 105 -17.71 41.26 -24.82
CA PRO A 105 -16.59 40.34 -24.88
C PRO A 105 -15.69 40.45 -23.64
N VAL A 106 -15.05 39.34 -23.28
CA VAL A 106 -13.98 39.29 -22.27
C VAL A 106 -12.75 40.04 -22.77
N LEU A 107 -12.11 40.80 -21.89
CA LEU A 107 -10.95 41.62 -22.23
C LEU A 107 -9.64 40.89 -21.91
N LEU A 108 -8.70 40.84 -22.85
CA LEU A 108 -7.39 40.19 -22.66
C LEU A 108 -6.57 40.83 -21.51
N GLN A 109 -6.86 42.08 -21.14
CA GLN A 109 -6.22 42.74 -20.00
C GLN A 109 -6.58 42.13 -18.64
N ASP A 110 -7.60 41.26 -18.57
CA ASP A 110 -7.96 40.50 -17.37
C ASP A 110 -6.80 39.58 -16.94
N HIS A 111 -6.01 40.04 -15.97
CA HIS A 111 -4.86 39.30 -15.50
C HIS A 111 -5.26 38.14 -14.58
N HIS A 112 -6.34 38.29 -13.81
CA HIS A 112 -6.82 37.23 -12.92
C HIS A 112 -7.33 36.04 -13.70
N LEU A 113 -8.19 36.27 -14.71
CA LEU A 113 -8.68 35.21 -15.59
C LEU A 113 -7.51 34.43 -16.22
N ARG A 114 -6.56 35.15 -16.83
CA ARG A 114 -5.43 34.51 -17.52
C ARG A 114 -4.55 33.71 -16.57
N GLU A 115 -4.21 34.26 -15.39
CA GLU A 115 -3.35 33.58 -14.43
C GLU A 115 -4.03 32.35 -13.81
N LYS A 116 -5.31 32.47 -13.42
CA LYS A 116 -6.09 31.36 -12.85
C LYS A 116 -6.25 30.20 -13.84
N VAL A 117 -6.65 30.49 -15.08
CA VAL A 117 -6.83 29.46 -16.12
C VAL A 117 -5.49 28.87 -16.54
N MET A 118 -4.46 29.69 -16.73
CA MET A 118 -3.12 29.19 -17.09
C MET A 118 -2.59 28.23 -16.02
N HIS A 119 -2.70 28.56 -14.72
CA HIS A 119 -2.25 27.63 -13.69
C HIS A 119 -3.07 26.33 -13.70
N PHE A 120 -4.39 26.41 -13.85
CA PHE A 120 -5.27 25.23 -13.97
C PHE A 120 -4.86 24.32 -15.15
N ASP A 121 -4.63 24.92 -16.33
CA ASP A 121 -4.24 24.20 -17.55
C ASP A 121 -2.90 23.45 -17.41
N HIS A 122 -2.06 23.82 -16.44
CA HIS A 122 -0.74 23.24 -16.18
C HIS A 122 -0.64 22.52 -14.83
N GLU A 123 -1.76 22.14 -14.20
CA GLU A 123 -1.74 21.41 -12.93
C GLU A 123 -1.20 19.97 -13.04
N ARG A 124 -1.31 19.35 -14.23
CA ARG A 124 -0.93 17.94 -14.40
C ARG A 124 0.54 17.82 -14.80
N ILE A 125 1.27 17.00 -14.05
CA ILE A 125 2.60 16.49 -14.42
C ILE A 125 2.46 15.05 -14.95
N PRO A 126 3.48 14.51 -15.65
CA PRO A 126 3.48 13.09 -15.99
C PRO A 126 3.33 12.23 -14.74
N GLU A 127 2.51 11.18 -14.81
CA GLU A 127 2.50 10.15 -13.77
C GLU A 127 3.80 9.35 -13.79
N ARG A 128 4.02 8.52 -12.75
CA ARG A 128 5.12 7.54 -12.79
C ARG A 128 4.85 6.51 -13.90
N VAL A 129 5.88 6.11 -14.64
CA VAL A 129 5.75 5.13 -15.75
C VAL A 129 5.16 3.79 -15.27
N VAL A 130 5.56 3.38 -14.08
CA VAL A 130 5.02 2.26 -13.29
C VAL A 130 4.71 2.76 -11.89
N HIS A 131 3.86 2.05 -11.15
CA HIS A 131 3.46 2.46 -9.80
C HIS A 131 2.79 3.84 -9.74
N ALA A 132 2.06 4.21 -10.79
CA ALA A 132 1.37 5.50 -10.88
C ALA A 132 0.29 5.65 -9.81
N ARG A 133 -0.52 4.61 -9.60
CA ARG A 133 -1.54 4.57 -8.54
C ARG A 133 -0.89 4.22 -7.19
N GLY A 134 -1.07 5.08 -6.20
CA GLY A 134 -0.52 4.87 -4.86
C GLY A 134 -1.06 5.81 -3.78
N ALA A 135 -0.54 5.65 -2.57
CA ALA A 135 -0.84 6.47 -1.39
C ALA A 135 0.43 6.65 -0.56
N GLY A 136 0.67 7.86 -0.07
CA GLY A 136 1.87 8.21 0.69
C GLY A 136 1.54 8.78 2.06
N VAL A 137 2.34 8.44 3.07
CA VAL A 137 2.15 8.81 4.47
C VAL A 137 3.50 9.01 5.17
N HIS A 138 3.50 9.85 6.20
CA HIS A 138 4.65 10.10 7.04
C HIS A 138 4.69 9.13 8.22
N GLY A 139 5.89 8.93 8.76
CA GLY A 139 6.09 8.11 9.94
C GLY A 139 7.45 8.31 10.58
N VAL A 140 7.77 7.39 11.48
CA VAL A 140 9.07 7.30 12.15
C VAL A 140 9.55 5.86 12.09
N PHE A 141 10.82 5.68 11.75
CA PHE A 141 11.55 4.44 11.95
C PHE A 141 12.39 4.54 13.21
N ARG A 142 12.34 3.54 14.09
CA ARG A 142 13.18 3.44 15.27
C ARG A 142 14.03 2.18 15.20
N SER A 143 15.35 2.34 15.24
CA SER A 143 16.27 1.22 15.24
C SER A 143 16.35 0.51 16.60
N TYR A 144 16.52 -0.81 16.57
CA TYR A 144 16.82 -1.62 17.74
C TYR A 144 18.33 -1.74 18.03
N GLY A 145 19.20 -1.25 17.14
CA GLY A 145 20.65 -1.39 17.26
C GLY A 145 21.21 -2.79 16.99
N THR A 146 20.36 -3.78 16.70
CA THR A 146 20.76 -5.19 16.49
C THR A 146 21.54 -5.43 15.20
N ALA A 147 21.54 -4.48 14.26
CA ALA A 147 22.34 -4.54 13.03
C ALA A 147 23.77 -3.97 13.17
N ALA A 148 24.14 -3.41 14.33
CA ALA A 148 25.39 -2.66 14.51
C ALA A 148 26.67 -3.47 14.24
N ASN A 149 26.60 -4.81 14.27
CA ASN A 149 27.72 -5.71 13.95
C ASN A 149 27.92 -5.96 12.44
N VAL A 150 26.95 -5.62 11.59
CA VAL A 150 27.01 -5.85 10.14
C VAL A 150 26.98 -4.55 9.33
N THR A 151 26.61 -3.42 9.94
CA THR A 151 26.56 -2.12 9.25
C THR A 151 26.99 -0.97 10.14
N LYS A 152 27.65 0.03 9.53
CA LYS A 152 27.94 1.35 10.14
C LYS A 152 26.89 2.42 9.83
N ALA A 153 25.77 2.08 9.19
CA ALA A 153 24.74 3.05 8.83
C ALA A 153 24.14 3.73 10.06
N ALA A 154 24.27 5.06 10.16
CA ALA A 154 23.93 5.80 11.38
C ALA A 154 22.48 5.64 11.82
N PHE A 155 21.53 5.51 10.88
CA PHE A 155 20.10 5.33 11.19
C PHE A 155 19.77 3.97 11.81
N LEU A 156 20.71 3.01 11.78
CA LEU A 156 20.60 1.69 12.38
C LEU A 156 21.36 1.55 13.71
N ALA A 157 21.90 2.65 14.24
CA ALA A 157 22.43 2.66 15.61
C ALA A 157 21.29 2.58 16.64
N GLU A 158 21.60 2.04 17.82
CA GLU A 158 20.62 1.81 18.90
C GLU A 158 19.82 3.07 19.25
N ASP A 159 18.50 2.92 19.36
CA ASP A 159 17.54 3.97 19.72
C ASP A 159 17.50 5.20 18.79
N VAL A 160 18.12 5.14 17.61
CA VAL A 160 18.01 6.21 16.62
C VAL A 160 16.59 6.23 16.02
N GLU A 161 15.94 7.37 16.14
CA GLU A 161 14.67 7.68 15.46
C GLU A 161 14.97 8.45 14.17
N THR A 162 14.40 7.97 13.07
CA THR A 162 14.59 8.53 11.73
C THR A 162 13.22 8.85 11.14
N PRO A 163 12.96 10.12 10.78
CA PRO A 163 11.76 10.46 10.04
C PRO A 163 11.71 9.68 8.72
N VAL A 164 10.51 9.25 8.32
CA VAL A 164 10.32 8.57 7.05
C VAL A 164 9.10 9.09 6.29
N PHE A 165 9.15 8.93 4.97
CA PHE A 165 7.98 9.00 4.12
C PHE A 165 7.85 7.68 3.35
N VAL A 166 6.68 7.05 3.45
CA VAL A 166 6.38 5.79 2.79
C VAL A 166 5.35 6.01 1.70
N ARG A 167 5.54 5.37 0.55
CA ARG A 167 4.53 5.30 -0.51
C ARG A 167 4.26 3.86 -0.91
N PHE A 168 2.99 3.48 -0.79
CA PHE A 168 2.47 2.23 -1.33
C PHE A 168 1.86 2.46 -2.71
N SER A 169 1.80 1.41 -3.53
CA SER A 169 1.30 1.52 -4.91
C SER A 169 0.92 0.18 -5.51
N THR A 170 0.09 0.17 -6.55
CA THR A 170 0.03 -0.94 -7.54
C THR A 170 1.18 -0.79 -8.55
N VAL A 171 1.22 -1.51 -9.68
CA VAL A 171 2.28 -1.38 -10.70
C VAL A 171 1.73 -0.93 -12.06
N LEU A 172 0.79 -1.70 -12.61
CA LEU A 172 0.37 -1.58 -14.01
C LEU A 172 -0.59 -0.41 -14.24
N GLY A 173 -1.49 -0.17 -13.28
CA GLY A 173 -2.53 0.84 -13.41
C GLY A 173 -1.99 2.27 -13.52
N SER A 174 -2.61 3.08 -14.37
CA SER A 174 -2.44 4.55 -14.35
C SER A 174 -3.01 5.16 -13.08
N ARG A 175 -2.69 6.43 -12.76
CA ARG A 175 -2.96 7.06 -11.45
C ARG A 175 -4.42 7.03 -10.97
N GLY A 176 -5.38 6.87 -11.89
CA GLY A 176 -6.81 6.78 -11.62
C GLY A 176 -7.38 5.37 -11.59
N SER A 177 -6.54 4.31 -11.66
CA SER A 177 -6.99 2.92 -11.53
C SER A 177 -7.47 2.60 -10.11
N SER A 178 -8.08 1.43 -9.95
CA SER A 178 -8.50 0.90 -8.65
C SER A 178 -7.30 0.39 -7.81
N ASP A 179 -7.42 0.48 -6.48
CA ASP A 179 -6.46 -0.04 -5.50
C ASP A 179 -6.47 -1.58 -5.38
N THR A 180 -7.64 -2.22 -5.48
CA THR A 180 -7.83 -3.65 -5.18
C THR A 180 -7.69 -4.57 -6.38
N VAL A 181 -6.96 -4.14 -7.41
CA VAL A 181 -6.64 -4.99 -8.56
C VAL A 181 -5.71 -6.15 -8.18
N ARG A 182 -5.68 -7.23 -8.97
CA ARG A 182 -4.63 -8.24 -8.86
C ARG A 182 -3.36 -7.69 -9.48
N ASP A 183 -2.37 -7.40 -8.64
CA ASP A 183 -1.12 -6.77 -9.06
C ASP A 183 -0.05 -6.94 -7.96
N THR A 184 1.20 -6.70 -8.30
CA THR A 184 2.21 -6.43 -7.27
C THR A 184 1.92 -5.12 -6.56
N ARG A 185 2.30 -5.01 -5.30
CA ARG A 185 2.30 -3.74 -4.58
C ARG A 185 3.72 -3.23 -4.36
N GLY A 186 3.98 -1.98 -4.73
CA GLY A 186 5.21 -1.28 -4.36
C GLY A 186 5.16 -0.83 -2.90
N PHE A 187 6.27 -0.96 -2.18
CA PHE A 187 6.48 -0.49 -0.82
C PHE A 187 7.81 0.27 -0.78
N ALA A 188 7.74 1.59 -1.00
CA ALA A 188 8.91 2.46 -1.02
C ALA A 188 9.01 3.29 0.26
N THR A 189 10.14 3.21 0.95
CA THR A 189 10.41 3.93 2.20
C THR A 189 11.61 4.85 2.02
N LYS A 190 11.42 6.15 2.27
CA LYS A 190 12.47 7.16 2.29
C LYS A 190 12.84 7.45 3.74
N PHE A 191 14.10 7.24 4.08
CA PHE A 191 14.68 7.53 5.38
C PHE A 191 15.45 8.85 5.31
N TYR A 192 15.04 9.83 6.10
CA TYR A 192 15.74 11.11 6.22
C TYR A 192 16.83 11.01 7.29
N THR A 193 17.94 10.36 6.98
CA THR A 193 19.01 10.08 7.96
C THR A 193 19.90 11.31 8.19
N SER A 194 20.69 11.28 9.26
CA SER A 194 21.73 12.29 9.53
C SER A 194 22.85 12.32 8.49
N GLU A 195 23.04 11.26 7.71
CA GLU A 195 24.12 11.07 6.74
C GLU A 195 23.64 11.12 5.28
N GLY A 196 22.41 11.61 5.04
CA GLY A 196 21.81 11.64 3.71
C GLY A 196 20.46 10.92 3.66
N VAL A 197 19.89 10.82 2.46
CA VAL A 197 18.66 10.07 2.25
C VAL A 197 19.02 8.63 1.88
N PHE A 198 18.40 7.66 2.57
CA PHE A 198 18.38 6.27 2.13
C PHE A 198 16.98 5.93 1.62
N ASP A 199 16.86 5.34 0.44
CA ASP A 199 15.57 4.85 -0.07
C ASP A 199 15.58 3.33 -0.23
N LEU A 200 14.72 2.64 0.54
CA LEU A 200 14.41 1.23 0.33
C LEU A 200 13.19 1.13 -0.58
N VAL A 201 13.41 0.82 -1.87
CA VAL A 201 12.36 0.77 -2.89
C VAL A 201 11.99 -0.67 -3.22
N GLY A 202 11.12 -1.24 -2.37
CA GLY A 202 10.71 -2.64 -2.41
C GLY A 202 9.32 -2.89 -3.00
N ASN A 203 8.91 -4.17 -2.93
CA ASN A 203 7.58 -4.66 -3.27
C ASN A 203 7.01 -5.54 -2.14
N ASN A 204 5.72 -5.88 -2.19
CA ASN A 204 5.10 -6.85 -1.28
C ASN A 204 5.34 -8.32 -1.66
N ILE A 205 6.06 -8.56 -2.76
CA ILE A 205 6.47 -9.88 -3.25
C ILE A 205 8.00 -9.93 -3.21
N PRO A 206 8.61 -11.02 -2.69
CA PRO A 206 10.04 -11.08 -2.39
C PRO A 206 10.96 -11.30 -3.61
N VAL A 207 10.37 -11.46 -4.79
CA VAL A 207 11.06 -11.71 -6.07
C VAL A 207 10.55 -10.76 -7.14
N PHE A 208 11.24 -10.67 -8.28
CA PHE A 208 10.79 -9.92 -9.46
C PHE A 208 10.49 -10.84 -10.65
N PHE A 209 9.82 -10.32 -11.68
CA PHE A 209 9.46 -11.10 -12.88
C PHE A 209 10.63 -11.44 -13.81
N ILE A 210 11.75 -10.72 -13.71
CA ILE A 210 12.85 -10.77 -14.69
C ILE A 210 14.16 -10.68 -13.95
N GLN A 211 15.20 -11.25 -14.56
CA GLN A 211 16.55 -11.28 -13.99
C GLN A 211 17.38 -10.04 -14.36
N ASP A 212 17.20 -9.51 -15.57
CA ASP A 212 18.00 -8.37 -16.08
C ASP A 212 17.12 -7.15 -16.38
N ALA A 213 17.57 -5.96 -15.97
CA ALA A 213 16.86 -4.70 -16.17
C ALA A 213 16.61 -4.35 -17.65
N ILE A 214 17.37 -4.89 -18.60
CA ILE A 214 17.12 -4.66 -20.04
C ILE A 214 15.75 -5.18 -20.47
N LYS A 215 15.20 -6.20 -19.79
CA LYS A 215 13.87 -6.76 -20.03
C LYS A 215 12.75 -5.97 -19.35
N PHE A 216 13.08 -4.96 -18.54
CA PHE A 216 12.08 -4.19 -17.78
C PHE A 216 11.04 -3.51 -18.70
N PRO A 217 11.41 -2.84 -19.80
CA PRO A 217 10.41 -2.31 -20.73
C PRO A 217 9.54 -3.42 -21.34
N ASP A 218 10.09 -4.60 -21.63
CA ASP A 218 9.33 -5.70 -22.25
C ASP A 218 8.23 -6.22 -21.33
N VAL A 219 8.55 -6.56 -20.07
CA VAL A 219 7.56 -7.08 -19.12
C VAL A 219 6.51 -6.01 -18.77
N ILE A 220 6.91 -4.75 -18.65
CA ILE A 220 5.98 -3.65 -18.38
C ILE A 220 5.08 -3.39 -19.58
N HIS A 221 5.59 -3.38 -20.81
CA HIS A 221 4.75 -3.27 -22.02
C HIS A 221 3.81 -4.47 -22.17
N ALA A 222 4.26 -5.68 -21.81
CA ALA A 222 3.45 -6.88 -21.88
C ALA A 222 2.27 -6.84 -20.90
N GLY A 223 2.46 -6.34 -19.67
CA GLY A 223 1.40 -6.22 -18.66
C GLY A 223 0.58 -4.92 -18.69
N LYS A 224 1.09 -3.85 -19.31
CA LYS A 224 0.33 -2.61 -19.52
C LYS A 224 -0.78 -2.81 -20.56
N PRO A 225 -1.76 -1.88 -20.63
CA PRO A 225 -2.82 -1.96 -21.63
C PRO A 225 -2.26 -2.06 -23.06
N HIS A 226 -2.93 -2.82 -23.93
CA HIS A 226 -2.45 -3.02 -25.30
C HIS A 226 -2.27 -1.67 -26.04
N PRO A 227 -1.20 -1.47 -26.81
CA PRO A 227 -0.89 -0.16 -27.39
C PRO A 227 -1.83 0.30 -28.50
N ASP A 228 -2.61 -0.60 -29.11
CA ASP A 228 -3.57 -0.28 -30.17
C ASP A 228 -4.89 0.31 -29.63
N ARG A 229 -5.24 -0.01 -28.37
CA ARG A 229 -6.57 0.29 -27.81
C ARG A 229 -6.59 0.70 -26.34
N GLU A 230 -5.46 0.63 -25.65
CA GLU A 230 -5.29 0.93 -24.23
C GLU A 230 -6.22 0.11 -23.31
N ILE A 231 -6.37 -1.19 -23.61
CA ILE A 231 -7.19 -2.14 -22.83
C ILE A 231 -6.38 -3.43 -22.59
N PRO A 232 -6.48 -4.05 -21.39
CA PRO A 232 -7.25 -3.64 -20.22
C PRO A 232 -6.48 -2.72 -19.26
N GLN A 233 -7.19 -1.91 -18.47
CA GLN A 233 -6.59 -1.09 -17.42
C GLN A 233 -6.33 -1.95 -16.16
N ALA A 234 -5.09 -1.88 -15.66
CA ALA A 234 -4.65 -2.46 -14.39
C ALA A 234 -4.99 -3.95 -14.19
N GLN A 235 -4.86 -4.76 -15.23
CA GLN A 235 -5.14 -6.20 -15.22
C GLN A 235 -4.11 -6.91 -16.10
N SER A 236 -3.50 -7.99 -15.60
CA SER A 236 -2.64 -8.89 -16.39
C SER A 236 -3.41 -9.92 -17.22
N ALA A 237 -4.74 -9.98 -17.07
CA ALA A 237 -5.63 -10.95 -17.70
C ALA A 237 -5.89 -10.65 -19.19
N HIS A 238 -4.84 -10.66 -20.00
CA HIS A 238 -4.87 -10.46 -21.45
C HIS A 238 -3.65 -11.10 -22.14
N ASP A 239 -3.76 -11.28 -23.45
CA ASP A 239 -2.84 -12.07 -24.27
C ASP A 239 -1.38 -11.59 -24.19
N THR A 240 -1.09 -10.29 -24.23
CA THR A 240 0.32 -9.83 -24.28
C THR A 240 1.10 -10.16 -23.01
N PHE A 241 0.45 -10.11 -21.84
CA PHE A 241 1.10 -10.46 -20.58
C PHE A 241 1.40 -11.96 -20.53
N TRP A 242 0.39 -12.79 -20.81
CA TRP A 242 0.55 -14.23 -20.77
C TRP A 242 1.42 -14.78 -21.90
N ASP A 243 1.48 -14.13 -23.05
CA ASP A 243 2.46 -14.47 -24.09
C ASP A 243 3.89 -14.23 -23.60
N PHE A 244 4.16 -13.08 -22.95
CA PHE A 244 5.45 -12.79 -22.36
C PHE A 244 5.83 -13.84 -21.29
N VAL A 245 4.96 -14.03 -20.29
CA VAL A 245 5.22 -14.94 -19.16
C VAL A 245 5.45 -16.37 -19.62
N THR A 246 4.74 -16.84 -20.65
CA THR A 246 4.89 -18.21 -21.15
C THR A 246 6.11 -18.43 -22.05
N LEU A 247 6.75 -17.36 -22.52
CA LEU A 247 8.00 -17.40 -23.30
C LEU A 247 9.24 -17.04 -22.49
N HIS A 248 9.06 -16.45 -21.31
CA HIS A 248 10.11 -16.00 -20.40
C HIS A 248 9.91 -16.70 -19.06
N THR A 249 10.39 -17.93 -18.97
CA THR A 249 10.14 -18.82 -17.82
C THR A 249 10.69 -18.26 -16.51
N GLU A 250 11.66 -17.33 -16.52
CA GLU A 250 12.12 -16.62 -15.33
C GLU A 250 10.99 -15.85 -14.60
N ALA A 251 9.93 -15.49 -15.31
CA ALA A 251 8.75 -14.82 -14.76
C ALA A 251 7.84 -15.72 -13.91
N THR A 252 8.05 -17.04 -13.94
CA THR A 252 7.14 -18.03 -13.37
C THR A 252 6.97 -17.85 -11.87
N HIS A 253 8.06 -17.62 -11.13
CA HIS A 253 8.00 -17.52 -9.66
C HIS A 253 7.17 -16.31 -9.22
N HIS A 254 7.50 -15.13 -9.74
CA HIS A 254 6.73 -13.93 -9.43
C HIS A 254 5.26 -14.04 -9.89
N THR A 255 5.01 -14.61 -11.07
CA THR A 255 3.63 -14.83 -11.55
C THR A 255 2.83 -15.68 -10.57
N LEU A 256 3.42 -16.72 -9.99
CA LEU A 256 2.75 -17.57 -9.01
C LEU A 256 2.39 -16.79 -7.73
N TRP A 257 3.26 -15.90 -7.25
CA TRP A 257 2.93 -14.96 -6.17
C TRP A 257 1.78 -14.03 -6.54
N ASN A 258 1.81 -13.43 -7.74
CA ASN A 258 0.77 -12.52 -8.22
C ASN A 258 -0.59 -13.22 -8.39
N MET A 259 -0.60 -14.50 -8.79
CA MET A 259 -1.80 -15.33 -8.90
C MET A 259 -2.30 -15.84 -7.54
N SER A 260 -1.43 -15.88 -6.52
CA SER A 260 -1.89 -16.08 -5.14
C SER A 260 -2.64 -14.86 -4.63
N ASP A 261 -3.27 -15.01 -3.47
CA ASP A 261 -3.97 -13.90 -2.82
C ASP A 261 -3.03 -12.75 -2.39
N ARG A 262 -1.70 -12.98 -2.36
CA ARG A 262 -0.70 -11.91 -2.17
C ARG A 262 -0.82 -10.78 -3.21
N GLY A 263 -1.39 -11.06 -4.38
CA GLY A 263 -1.69 -10.06 -5.42
C GLY A 263 -2.92 -9.18 -5.13
N ILE A 264 -3.73 -9.51 -4.11
CA ILE A 264 -4.96 -8.80 -3.72
C ILE A 264 -5.02 -8.55 -2.21
N PRO A 265 -4.04 -7.83 -1.62
CA PRO A 265 -3.98 -7.60 -0.17
C PRO A 265 -5.25 -6.89 0.34
N ARG A 266 -5.62 -7.16 1.60
CA ARG A 266 -6.77 -6.51 2.26
C ARG A 266 -6.51 -5.04 2.51
N SER A 267 -5.27 -4.69 2.85
CA SER A 267 -4.82 -3.33 3.08
C SER A 267 -3.32 -3.27 2.82
N TYR A 268 -2.79 -2.07 2.53
CA TYR A 268 -1.35 -1.85 2.63
C TYR A 268 -0.81 -2.23 4.02
N ARG A 269 -1.60 -2.04 5.08
CA ARG A 269 -1.23 -2.32 6.48
C ARG A 269 -1.03 -3.80 6.80
N THR A 270 -1.53 -4.70 5.94
CA THR A 270 -1.55 -6.15 6.16
C THR A 270 -0.80 -6.90 5.06
N MET A 271 0.25 -6.30 4.51
CA MET A 271 1.14 -6.94 3.55
C MET A 271 2.59 -6.83 4.01
N GLU A 272 3.39 -7.83 3.65
CA GLU A 272 4.84 -7.78 3.80
C GLU A 272 5.46 -6.78 2.81
N GLY A 273 6.73 -6.46 3.03
CA GLY A 273 7.55 -5.71 2.09
C GLY A 273 8.94 -6.32 1.97
N PHE A 274 9.55 -6.22 0.80
CA PHE A 274 10.82 -6.85 0.50
C PHE A 274 11.66 -5.93 -0.38
N GLY A 275 12.95 -5.83 -0.07
CA GLY A 275 13.92 -5.16 -0.94
C GLY A 275 14.14 -5.89 -2.28
N VAL A 276 13.74 -7.16 -2.36
CA VAL A 276 13.94 -8.13 -3.45
C VAL A 276 15.41 -8.50 -3.66
N HIS A 277 16.21 -7.50 -3.99
CA HIS A 277 17.63 -7.65 -4.29
C HIS A 277 18.42 -8.02 -3.04
N THR A 278 19.54 -8.69 -3.28
CA THR A 278 20.60 -8.77 -2.27
C THR A 278 21.39 -7.47 -2.28
N PHE A 279 21.54 -6.86 -1.11
CA PHE A 279 22.39 -5.69 -0.87
C PHE A 279 23.63 -6.12 -0.09
N ARG A 280 24.57 -5.19 0.11
CA ARG A 280 25.74 -5.39 0.95
C ARG A 280 25.67 -4.42 2.13
N LEU A 281 25.84 -4.93 3.33
CA LEU A 281 26.10 -4.13 4.53
C LEU A 281 27.60 -4.10 4.79
N VAL A 282 28.08 -2.95 5.26
CA VAL A 282 29.50 -2.71 5.54
C VAL A 282 29.61 -2.24 6.98
N ASP A 283 30.33 -2.99 7.81
CA ASP A 283 30.49 -2.68 9.22
C ASP A 283 31.54 -1.57 9.49
N ALA A 284 31.79 -1.27 10.76
CA ALA A 284 32.77 -0.27 11.17
C ALA A 284 34.24 -0.66 10.88
N ALA A 285 34.53 -1.96 10.75
CA ALA A 285 35.84 -2.48 10.37
C ALA A 285 36.04 -2.51 8.84
N GLY A 286 34.97 -2.34 8.06
CA GLY A 286 34.98 -2.45 6.61
C GLY A 286 34.72 -3.87 6.11
N GLU A 287 34.33 -4.80 6.99
CA GLU A 287 33.90 -6.14 6.62
C GLU A 287 32.48 -6.10 6.04
N THR A 288 32.19 -7.04 5.15
CA THR A 288 30.96 -7.05 4.36
C THR A 288 30.07 -8.23 4.70
N THR A 289 28.76 -8.00 4.63
CA THR A 289 27.72 -9.02 4.82
C THR A 289 26.65 -8.82 3.75
N LEU A 290 26.30 -9.87 3.01
CA LEU A 290 25.20 -9.81 2.06
C LEU A 290 23.87 -9.87 2.79
N VAL A 291 22.87 -9.14 2.31
CA VAL A 291 21.61 -8.97 3.04
C VAL A 291 20.40 -8.94 2.10
N LYS A 292 19.28 -9.52 2.54
CA LYS A 292 17.94 -9.20 1.99
C LYS A 292 17.11 -8.49 3.04
N PHE A 293 16.43 -7.41 2.65
CA PHE A 293 15.61 -6.57 3.52
C PHE A 293 14.13 -7.00 3.51
N HIS A 294 13.51 -6.99 4.69
CA HIS A 294 12.13 -7.43 4.93
C HIS A 294 11.36 -6.42 5.80
N TRP A 295 10.07 -6.24 5.52
CA TRP A 295 9.09 -5.57 6.37
C TRP A 295 8.03 -6.58 6.78
N LYS A 296 7.93 -6.85 8.08
CA LYS A 296 6.95 -7.79 8.65
C LYS A 296 5.80 -7.01 9.31
N PRO A 297 4.56 -7.05 8.78
CA PRO A 297 3.45 -6.27 9.31
C PRO A 297 3.02 -6.78 10.70
N LYS A 298 2.85 -5.88 11.67
CA LYS A 298 2.37 -6.26 13.02
C LYS A 298 0.92 -6.72 13.02
N LEU A 299 0.14 -6.30 12.03
CA LEU A 299 -1.26 -6.68 11.81
C LEU A 299 -1.42 -7.97 10.97
N GLY A 300 -0.31 -8.66 10.67
CA GLY A 300 -0.33 -9.89 9.90
C GLY A 300 -0.46 -9.71 8.39
N VAL A 301 -0.47 -10.84 7.69
CA VAL A 301 -0.60 -10.90 6.24
C VAL A 301 -2.01 -11.32 5.88
N HIS A 302 -2.75 -10.41 5.26
CA HIS A 302 -4.16 -10.62 4.95
C HIS A 302 -4.51 -10.10 3.57
N SER A 303 -5.38 -10.86 2.88
CA SER A 303 -5.77 -10.61 1.50
C SER A 303 -7.28 -10.71 1.31
N LEU A 304 -7.80 -10.02 0.30
CA LEU A 304 -9.17 -10.19 -0.16
C LEU A 304 -9.31 -11.55 -0.87
N VAL A 305 -10.55 -11.94 -1.15
CA VAL A 305 -10.84 -12.98 -2.16
C VAL A 305 -11.13 -12.32 -3.51
N TRP A 306 -10.91 -13.03 -4.63
CA TRP A 306 -10.92 -12.38 -5.94
C TRP A 306 -12.22 -11.67 -6.31
N GLU A 307 -13.37 -12.31 -6.10
CA GLU A 307 -14.69 -11.70 -6.35
C GLU A 307 -14.89 -10.41 -5.53
N GLU A 308 -14.51 -10.44 -4.25
CA GLU A 308 -14.58 -9.28 -3.37
C GLU A 308 -13.68 -8.14 -3.89
N ALA A 309 -12.44 -8.45 -4.28
CA ALA A 309 -11.50 -7.47 -4.81
C ALA A 309 -12.03 -6.77 -6.08
N GLN A 310 -12.71 -7.53 -6.97
CA GLN A 310 -13.37 -6.98 -8.15
C GLN A 310 -14.58 -6.10 -7.81
N ILE A 311 -15.40 -6.49 -6.82
CA ILE A 311 -16.53 -5.68 -6.35
C ILE A 311 -16.03 -4.37 -5.73
N VAL A 312 -15.01 -4.43 -4.87
CA VAL A 312 -14.37 -3.24 -4.29
C VAL A 312 -13.92 -2.29 -5.37
N GLY A 313 -13.28 -2.79 -6.43
CA GLY A 313 -12.77 -1.94 -7.50
C GLY A 313 -13.83 -1.16 -8.27
N GLY A 314 -15.10 -1.58 -8.22
CA GLY A 314 -16.24 -0.81 -8.73
C GLY A 314 -16.92 0.08 -7.69
N VAL A 315 -16.98 -0.35 -6.42
CA VAL A 315 -17.69 0.34 -5.34
C VAL A 315 -16.85 1.46 -4.72
N ASP A 316 -15.59 1.18 -4.39
CA ASP A 316 -14.62 2.13 -3.86
C ASP A 316 -13.24 1.87 -4.48
N PRO A 317 -12.92 2.46 -5.64
CA PRO A 317 -11.61 2.30 -6.26
C PRO A 317 -10.47 2.90 -5.42
N ASP A 318 -10.78 3.66 -4.37
CA ASP A 318 -9.83 4.26 -3.43
C ASP A 318 -9.69 3.48 -2.10
N PHE A 319 -10.16 2.24 -2.05
CA PHE A 319 -10.25 1.44 -0.82
C PHE A 319 -8.95 1.36 0.00
N HIS A 320 -7.80 1.01 -0.60
CA HIS A 320 -6.55 0.91 0.17
C HIS A 320 -6.01 2.28 0.59
N ARG A 321 -6.18 3.31 -0.25
CA ARG A 321 -5.83 4.69 0.11
C ARG A 321 -6.67 5.18 1.27
N ARG A 322 -7.98 4.94 1.23
CA ARG A 322 -8.93 5.29 2.28
C ARG A 322 -8.63 4.54 3.56
N ASP A 323 -8.46 3.21 3.50
CA ASP A 323 -8.13 2.38 4.66
C ASP A 323 -6.87 2.89 5.40
N LEU A 324 -5.80 3.20 4.66
CA LEU A 324 -4.57 3.74 5.26
C LEU A 324 -4.80 5.12 5.90
N TYR A 325 -5.49 6.01 5.18
CA TYR A 325 -5.75 7.38 5.62
C TYR A 325 -6.62 7.41 6.88
N ASP A 326 -7.72 6.66 6.85
CA ASP A 326 -8.71 6.59 7.91
C ASP A 326 -8.15 5.87 9.16
N ALA A 327 -7.30 4.86 8.98
CA ALA A 327 -6.63 4.18 10.10
C ALA A 327 -5.72 5.14 10.88
N ILE A 328 -4.95 5.98 10.18
CA ILE A 328 -4.08 6.98 10.82
C ILE A 328 -4.91 8.06 11.51
N GLU A 329 -5.98 8.55 10.88
CA GLU A 329 -6.91 9.50 11.50
C GLU A 329 -7.56 8.94 12.76
N ALA A 330 -7.90 7.64 12.77
CA ALA A 330 -8.45 6.95 13.93
C ALA A 330 -7.41 6.62 15.01
N GLY A 331 -6.11 6.89 14.80
CA GLY A 331 -5.03 6.54 15.72
C GLY A 331 -4.60 5.06 15.68
N ALA A 332 -5.14 4.27 14.75
CA ALA A 332 -4.78 2.88 14.49
C ALA A 332 -3.54 2.82 13.57
N TYR A 333 -2.41 3.33 14.06
CA TYR A 333 -1.17 3.47 13.30
C TYR A 333 -0.65 2.11 12.80
N PRO A 334 -0.43 1.94 11.50
CA PRO A 334 0.14 0.71 11.00
C PRO A 334 1.64 0.64 11.27
N GLU A 335 2.08 -0.58 11.58
CA GLU A 335 3.45 -0.86 11.99
C GLU A 335 4.04 -2.07 11.26
N TRP A 336 5.34 -1.97 10.96
CA TRP A 336 6.13 -3.06 10.41
C TRP A 336 7.45 -3.19 11.16
N GLU A 337 7.81 -4.42 11.48
CA GLU A 337 9.16 -4.74 11.95
C GLU A 337 10.09 -4.82 10.75
N PHE A 338 11.15 -4.02 10.76
CA PHE A 338 12.21 -4.08 9.76
C PHE A 338 13.12 -5.26 10.08
N GLY A 339 13.43 -6.08 9.11
CA GLY A 339 14.25 -7.26 9.30
C GLY A 339 15.25 -7.49 8.18
N ILE A 340 16.29 -8.26 8.51
CA ILE A 340 17.33 -8.68 7.58
C ILE A 340 17.55 -10.18 7.62
N GLN A 341 17.71 -10.78 6.45
CA GLN A 341 18.44 -12.05 6.31
C GLN A 341 19.89 -11.72 6.00
N THR A 342 20.84 -12.41 6.63
CA THR A 342 22.27 -12.16 6.46
C THR A 342 22.95 -13.38 5.86
N PHE A 343 23.89 -13.14 4.95
CA PHE A 343 24.66 -14.18 4.27
C PHE A 343 26.14 -13.81 4.22
N PRO A 344 27.06 -14.79 4.22
CA PRO A 344 28.46 -14.54 3.95
C PRO A 344 28.65 -13.85 2.58
N ASP A 345 29.56 -12.88 2.51
CA ASP A 345 29.94 -12.22 1.25
C ASP A 345 31.08 -12.99 0.57
N THR A 346 30.73 -14.11 -0.07
CA THR A 346 31.68 -14.95 -0.79
C THR A 346 31.91 -14.45 -2.22
N PRO A 347 33.03 -14.82 -2.88
CA PRO A 347 33.30 -14.39 -4.26
C PRO A 347 32.26 -14.81 -5.30
N ASP A 348 31.56 -15.91 -5.06
CA ASP A 348 30.48 -16.43 -5.89
C ASP A 348 29.10 -15.89 -5.50
N GLN A 349 28.99 -15.22 -4.35
CA GLN A 349 27.76 -14.61 -3.83
C GLN A 349 26.57 -15.59 -3.82
N THR A 350 26.84 -16.84 -3.46
CA THR A 350 25.81 -17.88 -3.31
C THR A 350 25.59 -18.24 -1.85
N PHE A 351 24.40 -18.76 -1.54
CA PHE A 351 24.09 -19.31 -0.22
C PHE A 351 23.22 -20.55 -0.35
N GLU A 352 23.67 -21.68 0.19
CA GLU A 352 22.95 -22.97 0.12
C GLU A 352 22.54 -23.36 -1.32
N GLY A 353 23.41 -23.06 -2.30
CA GLY A 353 23.17 -23.31 -3.73
C GLY A 353 22.24 -22.32 -4.43
N ILE A 354 21.78 -21.28 -3.72
CA ILE A 354 20.98 -20.18 -4.29
C ILE A 354 21.92 -19.06 -4.70
N ASP A 355 21.82 -18.62 -5.96
CA ASP A 355 22.50 -17.41 -6.41
C ASP A 355 21.80 -16.17 -5.83
N LEU A 356 22.50 -15.41 -4.99
CA LEU A 356 21.92 -14.24 -4.33
C LEU A 356 21.76 -13.05 -5.26
N LEU A 357 22.35 -13.08 -6.45
CA LEU A 357 22.23 -12.03 -7.46
C LEU A 357 21.02 -12.22 -8.37
N ASP A 358 20.33 -13.37 -8.28
CA ASP A 358 19.09 -13.63 -9.02
C ASP A 358 17.88 -13.02 -8.27
N PRO A 359 17.26 -11.95 -8.81
CA PRO A 359 16.10 -11.31 -8.19
C PRO A 359 14.81 -12.14 -8.31
N THR A 360 14.82 -13.24 -9.07
CA THR A 360 13.68 -14.17 -9.20
C THR A 360 13.67 -15.25 -8.11
N ASN A 361 14.68 -15.26 -7.24
CA ASN A 361 14.86 -16.24 -6.17
C ASN A 361 14.75 -15.63 -4.77
N ILE A 362 14.07 -16.34 -3.86
CA ILE A 362 14.12 -16.09 -2.42
C ILE A 362 15.19 -16.93 -1.76
N VAL A 363 15.61 -16.53 -0.56
CA VAL A 363 16.20 -17.45 0.41
C VAL A 363 15.11 -17.81 1.43
N PRO A 364 14.70 -19.08 1.55
CA PRO A 364 13.72 -19.52 2.53
C PRO A 364 14.10 -19.11 3.96
N GLU A 365 13.13 -18.70 4.76
CA GLU A 365 13.37 -18.28 6.14
C GLU A 365 13.86 -19.43 7.03
N GLU A 366 13.59 -20.67 6.62
CA GLU A 366 14.09 -21.88 7.28
C GLU A 366 15.60 -22.08 7.09
N LEU A 367 16.20 -21.51 6.03
CA LEU A 367 17.64 -21.53 5.79
C LEU A 367 18.32 -20.32 6.44
N ALA A 368 17.69 -19.15 6.36
CA ALA A 368 18.17 -17.91 6.95
C ALA A 368 17.00 -17.13 7.58
N PRO A 369 16.83 -17.17 8.91
CA PRO A 369 15.71 -16.48 9.56
C PRO A 369 15.85 -14.97 9.43
N VAL A 370 14.71 -14.28 9.31
CA VAL A 370 14.66 -12.80 9.31
C VAL A 370 14.94 -12.29 10.73
N GLN A 371 16.01 -11.50 10.89
CA GLN A 371 16.40 -10.91 12.17
C GLN A 371 15.82 -9.49 12.29
N PRO A 372 15.06 -9.17 13.34
CA PRO A 372 14.47 -7.85 13.51
C PRO A 372 15.50 -6.79 13.91
N ILE A 373 15.44 -5.63 13.25
CA ILE A 373 16.41 -4.53 13.40
C ILE A 373 15.79 -3.15 13.65
N GLY A 374 14.47 -3.01 13.58
CA GLY A 374 13.79 -1.79 13.97
C GLY A 374 12.28 -1.85 13.76
N LEU A 375 11.59 -0.78 14.12
CA LEU A 375 10.14 -0.62 13.97
C LEU A 375 9.84 0.60 13.10
N LEU A 376 9.00 0.41 12.09
CA LEU A 376 8.37 1.48 11.32
C LEU A 376 6.96 1.71 11.85
N THR A 377 6.64 2.93 12.25
CA THR A 377 5.27 3.36 12.63
C THR A 377 4.85 4.52 11.74
N LEU A 378 3.75 4.36 10.99
CA LEU A 378 3.19 5.43 10.14
C LEU A 378 2.06 6.13 10.89
N ASN A 379 2.22 7.43 11.12
CA ASN A 379 1.41 8.12 12.13
C ASN A 379 0.86 9.47 11.68
N ARG A 380 1.16 9.93 10.45
CA ARG A 380 0.65 11.20 9.94
C ARG A 380 0.34 11.16 8.45
N ASN A 381 -0.85 11.65 8.11
CA ASN A 381 -1.28 11.84 6.73
C ASN A 381 -0.64 13.09 6.12
N PRO A 382 -0.47 13.14 4.78
CA PRO A 382 -0.02 14.34 4.10
C PRO A 382 -1.08 15.45 4.18
N SER A 383 -0.63 16.70 4.28
CA SER A 383 -1.52 17.87 4.17
C SER A 383 -1.93 18.15 2.72
N ASN A 384 -1.12 17.74 1.74
CA ASN A 384 -1.45 17.82 0.33
C ASN A 384 -0.92 16.62 -0.46
N TYR A 385 -1.82 15.82 -1.02
CA TYR A 385 -1.47 14.62 -1.78
C TYR A 385 -0.53 14.92 -2.96
N PHE A 386 -0.78 15.98 -3.74
CA PHE A 386 0.04 16.28 -4.91
C PHE A 386 1.46 16.71 -4.50
N ALA A 387 1.55 17.68 -3.59
CA ALA A 387 2.82 18.27 -3.18
C ALA A 387 3.77 17.25 -2.53
N GLU A 388 3.20 16.24 -1.86
CA GLU A 388 3.94 15.27 -1.06
C GLU A 388 3.96 13.88 -1.74
N THR A 389 2.80 13.26 -1.93
CA THR A 389 2.71 11.88 -2.46
C THR A 389 2.97 11.81 -3.96
N GLU A 390 2.45 12.75 -4.76
CA GLU A 390 2.67 12.71 -6.20
C GLU A 390 4.12 13.12 -6.54
N GLN A 391 4.65 14.15 -5.88
CA GLN A 391 5.98 14.69 -6.18
C GLN A 391 7.16 14.01 -5.46
N VAL A 392 6.93 13.13 -4.49
CA VAL A 392 8.05 12.38 -3.89
C VAL A 392 8.79 11.55 -4.95
N ALA A 393 10.11 11.55 -4.90
CA ALA A 393 10.99 10.76 -5.74
C ALA A 393 11.78 9.79 -4.87
N PHE A 394 11.56 8.50 -5.09
CA PHE A 394 12.36 7.43 -4.50
C PHE A 394 13.40 6.96 -5.50
N HIS A 395 14.54 6.47 -5.06
CA HIS A 395 15.58 5.91 -5.92
C HIS A 395 16.47 4.94 -5.17
N VAL A 396 16.60 3.69 -5.66
CA VAL A 396 17.48 2.66 -5.07
C VAL A 396 18.97 3.03 -4.97
N GLY A 397 19.42 4.08 -5.66
CA GLY A 397 20.78 4.61 -5.57
C GLY A 397 20.95 5.73 -4.54
N HIS A 398 19.89 6.13 -3.84
CA HIS A 398 20.01 6.93 -2.62
C HIS A 398 20.50 6.02 -1.48
N LEU A 399 21.81 5.95 -1.33
CA LEU A 399 22.52 5.14 -0.35
C LEU A 399 23.12 6.03 0.75
N VAL A 400 23.53 5.39 1.85
CA VAL A 400 24.22 6.02 2.99
C VAL A 400 25.40 5.14 3.39
N PRO A 401 26.45 5.69 4.05
CA PRO A 401 27.58 4.89 4.51
C PRO A 401 27.13 3.64 5.28
N GLY A 402 27.68 2.47 4.95
CA GLY A 402 27.32 1.20 5.58
C GLY A 402 26.31 0.35 4.81
N ILE A 403 25.75 0.86 3.71
CA ILE A 403 24.92 0.11 2.76
C ILE A 403 25.51 0.30 1.36
N ASP A 404 25.72 -0.80 0.64
CA ASP A 404 26.27 -0.84 -0.71
C ASP A 404 25.45 -1.80 -1.59
N ILE A 405 25.71 -1.77 -2.89
CA ILE A 405 25.02 -2.60 -3.88
C ILE A 405 25.75 -3.92 -4.14
N THR A 406 25.10 -4.81 -4.89
CA THR A 406 25.69 -6.04 -5.44
C THR A 406 25.62 -6.02 -6.97
N ASP A 407 26.14 -7.06 -7.61
CA ASP A 407 26.17 -7.22 -9.07
C ASP A 407 24.84 -7.79 -9.63
N ASP A 408 23.74 -7.73 -8.88
CA ASP A 408 22.39 -8.05 -9.37
C ASP A 408 22.07 -7.21 -10.62
N PRO A 409 21.87 -7.84 -11.79
CA PRO A 409 21.75 -7.11 -13.06
C PRO A 409 20.44 -6.31 -13.17
N LEU A 410 19.40 -6.69 -12.44
CA LEU A 410 18.18 -5.91 -12.34
C LEU A 410 18.40 -4.66 -11.47
N LEU A 411 19.04 -4.81 -10.32
CA LEU A 411 19.39 -3.68 -9.45
C LEU A 411 20.24 -2.65 -10.19
N ALA A 412 21.24 -3.11 -10.94
CA ALA A 412 22.15 -2.25 -11.70
C ALA A 412 21.42 -1.31 -12.67
N GLY A 413 20.45 -1.80 -13.46
CA GLY A 413 19.67 -0.95 -14.35
C GLY A 413 18.69 -0.02 -13.63
N ARG A 414 18.18 -0.41 -12.45
CA ARG A 414 17.36 0.45 -11.61
C ARG A 414 18.15 1.64 -11.06
N LEU A 415 19.46 1.50 -10.85
CA LEU A 415 20.33 2.63 -10.43
C LEU A 415 20.33 3.76 -11.47
N PHE A 416 20.21 3.44 -12.76
CA PHE A 416 20.09 4.46 -13.81
C PHE A 416 18.66 5.04 -13.90
N SER A 417 17.66 4.16 -14.00
CA SER A 417 16.30 4.55 -14.42
C SER A 417 15.61 5.53 -13.47
N TYR A 418 15.78 5.35 -12.15
CA TYR A 418 15.07 6.16 -11.17
C TYR A 418 15.56 7.61 -11.10
N LEU A 419 16.81 7.87 -11.48
CA LEU A 419 17.37 9.21 -11.62
C LEU A 419 16.87 9.87 -12.90
N ASP A 420 16.96 9.16 -14.02
CA ASP A 420 16.57 9.64 -15.36
C ASP A 420 15.09 10.03 -15.44
N THR A 421 14.19 9.16 -14.96
CA THR A 421 12.74 9.37 -15.11
C THR A 421 12.22 10.62 -14.39
N GLN A 422 12.96 11.19 -13.42
CA GLN A 422 12.53 12.41 -12.73
C GLN A 422 12.66 13.66 -13.57
N ILE A 423 13.54 13.66 -14.57
CA ILE A 423 13.78 14.83 -15.41
C ILE A 423 12.49 15.27 -16.13
N THR A 424 11.73 14.31 -16.67
CA THR A 424 10.44 14.60 -17.31
C THR A 424 9.31 14.68 -16.29
N ARG A 425 9.27 13.75 -15.32
CA ARG A 425 8.18 13.66 -14.35
C ARG A 425 8.07 14.88 -13.44
N LEU A 426 9.21 15.40 -12.97
CA LEU A 426 9.30 16.50 -12.01
C LEU A 426 9.92 17.77 -12.62
N GLY A 427 10.05 17.82 -13.95
CA GLY A 427 10.34 19.05 -14.69
C GLY A 427 11.80 19.52 -14.60
N GLY A 428 12.75 18.67 -14.25
CA GLY A 428 14.18 18.98 -14.35
C GLY A 428 15.05 18.35 -13.25
N PRO A 429 16.34 18.74 -13.19
CA PRO A 429 17.33 18.12 -12.28
C PRO A 429 17.22 18.56 -10.82
N ASN A 430 16.43 19.61 -10.51
CA ASN A 430 16.30 20.15 -9.15
C ASN A 430 15.17 19.49 -8.34
N PHE A 431 14.72 18.28 -8.70
CA PHE A 431 13.63 17.59 -8.01
C PHE A 431 13.90 17.31 -6.53
N SER A 432 15.17 17.22 -6.12
CA SER A 432 15.61 17.09 -4.73
C SER A 432 15.28 18.32 -3.88
N GLN A 433 15.02 19.48 -4.51
CA GLN A 433 14.65 20.71 -3.82
C GLN A 433 13.14 20.86 -3.60
N ILE A 434 12.32 19.96 -4.14
CA ILE A 434 10.89 19.89 -3.80
C ILE A 434 10.77 19.49 -2.32
N PRO A 435 9.95 20.14 -1.49
CA PRO A 435 9.97 20.00 -0.03
C PRO A 435 10.02 18.56 0.50
N ILE A 436 9.20 17.66 -0.03
CA ILE A 436 9.17 16.25 0.41
C ILE A 436 10.46 15.47 0.07
N ASN A 437 11.24 15.92 -0.92
CA ASN A 437 12.47 15.26 -1.36
C ASN A 437 13.74 15.83 -0.71
N ARG A 438 13.61 16.93 0.05
CA ARG A 438 14.78 17.59 0.64
C ARG A 438 15.42 16.68 1.69
N PRO A 439 16.74 16.50 1.67
CA PRO A 439 17.43 15.81 2.76
C PRO A 439 17.31 16.62 4.04
N GLN A 440 17.39 15.94 5.18
CA GLN A 440 17.47 16.56 6.51
C GLN A 440 18.92 16.70 7.00
N SER A 441 19.88 16.44 6.11
CA SER A 441 21.31 16.62 6.31
C SER A 441 21.85 17.76 5.45
N PRO A 442 22.97 18.42 5.83
CA PRO A 442 23.55 19.53 5.08
C PRO A 442 23.91 19.16 3.63
N VAL A 443 23.46 19.97 2.67
CA VAL A 443 23.86 19.86 1.25
C VAL A 443 24.83 20.99 0.89
N ASN A 444 26.03 20.61 0.47
CA ASN A 444 27.06 21.55 0.01
C ASN A 444 27.73 20.98 -1.25
N ASP A 445 27.03 21.11 -2.38
CA ASP A 445 27.47 20.61 -3.68
C ASP A 445 27.96 21.73 -4.62
N MET A 446 28.40 21.32 -5.81
CA MET A 446 28.84 22.21 -6.89
C MET A 446 27.89 22.21 -8.10
N LEU A 447 26.67 21.71 -7.94
CA LEU A 447 25.65 21.68 -9.00
C LEU A 447 24.96 23.06 -9.07
N ARG A 448 24.73 23.60 -10.27
CA ARG A 448 24.16 24.94 -10.48
C ARG A 448 23.08 24.93 -11.56
N ASP A 449 22.28 26.00 -11.57
CA ASP A 449 21.23 26.27 -12.55
C ASP A 449 20.11 25.21 -12.57
N GLY A 450 19.63 24.83 -13.76
CA GLY A 450 18.51 23.90 -13.95
C GLY A 450 17.13 24.54 -13.75
N PHE A 451 16.09 23.89 -14.32
CA PHE A 451 14.70 24.31 -14.14
C PHE A 451 14.32 24.36 -12.65
N HIS A 452 13.56 25.40 -12.26
CA HIS A 452 13.06 25.61 -10.90
C HIS A 452 14.12 25.57 -9.79
N GLN A 453 15.33 26.09 -10.03
CA GLN A 453 16.32 26.31 -8.96
C GLN A 453 15.73 27.20 -7.85
N THR A 454 15.61 26.65 -6.64
CA THR A 454 15.09 27.37 -5.47
C THR A 454 16.17 27.72 -4.45
N ALA A 455 17.33 27.06 -4.51
CA ALA A 455 18.49 27.43 -3.72
C ALA A 455 19.20 28.65 -4.32
N VAL A 456 19.61 29.59 -3.47
CA VAL A 456 20.50 30.69 -3.86
C VAL A 456 21.88 30.41 -3.29
N HIS A 457 22.66 29.64 -4.05
CA HIS A 457 24.05 29.32 -3.71
C HIS A 457 24.91 30.60 -3.66
N ARG A 458 25.77 30.71 -2.66
CA ARG A 458 26.74 31.81 -2.51
C ARG A 458 28.14 31.31 -2.85
N GLY A 459 29.03 32.21 -3.25
CA GLY A 459 30.38 31.88 -3.75
C GLY A 459 30.50 32.12 -5.26
N VAL A 460 31.73 32.03 -5.78
CA VAL A 460 32.05 32.33 -7.18
C VAL A 460 32.71 31.17 -7.93
N ALA A 461 33.00 30.05 -7.27
CA ALA A 461 33.74 28.92 -7.83
C ALA A 461 33.04 27.56 -7.60
N PRO A 462 32.00 27.23 -8.40
CA PRO A 462 31.35 25.91 -8.36
C PRO A 462 32.18 24.84 -9.08
N TYR A 463 33.46 24.71 -8.75
CA TYR A 463 34.39 23.72 -9.32
C TYR A 463 35.52 23.39 -8.34
N ARG A 464 36.20 22.24 -8.54
CA ARG A 464 37.43 21.89 -7.82
C ARG A 464 38.58 21.55 -8.77
N PRO A 465 39.84 21.77 -8.34
CA PRO A 465 40.20 22.60 -7.18
C PRO A 465 39.90 24.08 -7.46
N ASN A 466 39.66 24.88 -6.41
CA ASN A 466 39.50 26.33 -6.53
C ASN A 466 40.19 27.06 -5.36
N SER A 467 40.60 28.30 -5.56
CA SER A 467 41.11 29.18 -4.50
C SER A 467 40.21 30.38 -4.21
N LEU A 468 39.28 30.70 -5.13
CA LEU A 468 38.41 31.88 -5.00
C LEU A 468 37.38 31.74 -3.88
N ASP A 469 36.90 30.51 -3.62
CA ASP A 469 36.03 30.18 -2.49
C ASP A 469 36.80 29.42 -1.40
N GLY A 470 38.12 29.62 -1.31
CA GLY A 470 38.96 29.01 -0.28
C GLY A 470 39.08 27.48 -0.34
N GLY A 471 38.75 26.86 -1.48
CA GLY A 471 38.80 25.41 -1.68
C GLY A 471 37.54 24.65 -1.27
N CYS A 472 36.53 25.36 -0.76
CA CYS A 472 35.24 24.79 -0.35
C CYS A 472 34.31 24.46 -1.54
N PRO A 473 33.34 23.54 -1.33
CA PRO A 473 33.35 22.48 -0.31
C PRO A 473 34.56 21.55 -0.42
N PHE A 474 34.97 20.98 0.73
CA PHE A 474 36.01 19.95 0.78
C PHE A 474 35.41 18.54 0.67
N THR A 475 36.23 17.59 0.20
CA THR A 475 35.90 16.16 0.21
C THR A 475 36.00 15.61 1.63
N ALA A 476 35.07 14.75 2.02
CA ALA A 476 35.09 14.01 3.27
C ALA A 476 35.99 12.75 3.15
N GLY A 477 36.50 12.27 4.29
CA GLY A 477 37.16 10.97 4.43
C GLY A 477 36.27 9.96 5.18
N ALA A 478 36.72 8.71 5.26
CA ALA A 478 36.00 7.64 5.98
C ALA A 478 35.78 7.97 7.47
N ASP A 479 36.74 8.66 8.11
CA ASP A 479 36.70 9.12 9.50
C ASP A 479 35.71 10.28 9.73
N THR A 480 35.24 10.91 8.65
CA THR A 480 34.26 12.01 8.68
C THR A 480 32.93 11.63 8.02
N GLY A 481 32.62 10.33 7.92
CA GLY A 481 31.32 9.84 7.42
C GLY A 481 31.13 9.92 5.91
N ALA A 482 32.21 9.92 5.11
CA ALA A 482 32.08 9.81 3.67
C ALA A 482 31.46 8.47 3.25
N TYR A 483 30.63 8.49 2.21
CA TYR A 483 30.34 7.27 1.44
C TYR A 483 31.64 6.88 0.73
N VAL A 484 32.24 5.77 1.17
CA VAL A 484 33.43 5.19 0.55
C VAL A 484 33.02 3.82 0.05
N GLU A 485 33.11 3.62 -1.26
CA GLU A 485 32.81 2.36 -1.91
C GLU A 485 33.70 1.27 -1.33
N THR A 486 33.10 0.14 -0.94
CA THR A 486 33.90 -0.98 -0.44
C THR A 486 34.61 -1.63 -1.62
N PRO A 487 35.94 -1.78 -1.61
CA PRO A 487 36.65 -2.41 -2.72
C PRO A 487 36.28 -3.90 -2.83
N VAL A 488 35.35 -4.22 -3.74
CA VAL A 488 34.99 -5.59 -4.09
C VAL A 488 35.84 -6.05 -5.27
N ARG A 489 36.41 -7.24 -5.18
CA ARG A 489 37.19 -7.81 -6.29
C ARG A 489 36.24 -8.27 -7.39
N VAL A 490 36.29 -7.61 -8.53
CA VAL A 490 35.70 -8.13 -9.77
C VAL A 490 36.59 -9.24 -10.32
N ALA A 491 36.01 -10.42 -10.57
CA ALA A 491 36.73 -11.54 -11.17
C ALA A 491 37.21 -11.20 -12.59
N GLU A 492 38.36 -11.77 -13.00
CA GLU A 492 38.83 -11.61 -14.38
C GLU A 492 37.82 -12.24 -15.35
N SER A 493 37.28 -11.43 -16.25
CA SER A 493 36.15 -11.80 -17.11
C SER A 493 36.23 -11.13 -18.48
N THR A 494 35.36 -11.55 -19.40
CA THR A 494 35.18 -10.93 -20.73
C THR A 494 33.87 -10.18 -20.77
N LYS A 495 33.82 -9.03 -21.45
CA LYS A 495 32.55 -8.30 -21.67
C LYS A 495 31.64 -9.12 -22.57
N VAL A 496 30.50 -9.56 -22.04
CA VAL A 496 29.51 -10.42 -22.73
C VAL A 496 28.09 -9.87 -22.56
N ARG A 497 27.13 -10.47 -23.26
CA ARG A 497 25.68 -10.31 -23.04
C ARG A 497 25.09 -11.70 -22.82
N GLU A 498 25.30 -12.22 -21.61
CA GLU A 498 24.99 -13.60 -21.22
C GLU A 498 24.48 -13.57 -19.76
N ALA A 499 23.59 -14.50 -19.42
CA ALA A 499 23.21 -14.79 -18.04
C ALA A 499 24.03 -16.00 -17.54
N PRO A 500 24.32 -16.11 -16.24
CA PRO A 500 25.00 -17.28 -15.70
C PRO A 500 24.05 -18.50 -15.69
N GLU A 501 24.60 -19.72 -15.81
CA GLU A 501 23.82 -20.98 -15.71
C GLU A 501 23.09 -21.10 -14.36
N SER A 502 23.60 -20.46 -13.30
CA SER A 502 22.95 -20.42 -11.98
C SER A 502 21.57 -19.76 -11.99
N PHE A 503 21.23 -19.00 -13.02
CA PHE A 503 19.94 -18.33 -13.20
C PHE A 503 18.93 -19.19 -13.98
N ASP A 504 19.32 -20.34 -14.54
CA ASP A 504 18.46 -21.14 -15.44
C ASP A 504 17.36 -21.95 -14.72
N ASP A 505 17.39 -22.04 -13.38
CA ASP A 505 16.36 -22.74 -12.60
C ASP A 505 15.13 -21.87 -12.36
N HIS A 506 14.14 -22.06 -13.23
CA HIS A 506 12.89 -21.31 -13.21
C HIS A 506 11.71 -22.05 -12.53
N PHE A 507 11.92 -23.27 -12.00
CA PHE A 507 10.80 -24.14 -11.58
C PHE A 507 10.89 -24.64 -10.13
N SER A 508 12.09 -24.74 -9.55
CA SER A 508 12.24 -25.23 -8.16
C SER A 508 11.58 -24.31 -7.14
N GLN A 509 11.80 -23.00 -7.23
CA GLN A 509 11.21 -22.03 -6.31
C GLN A 509 9.69 -21.85 -6.49
N PRO A 510 9.13 -21.74 -7.71
CA PRO A 510 7.68 -21.79 -7.88
C PRO A 510 7.06 -23.07 -7.30
N ARG A 511 7.70 -24.23 -7.49
CA ARG A 511 7.21 -25.50 -6.93
C ARG A 511 7.23 -25.46 -5.40
N ARG A 512 8.30 -24.96 -4.78
CA ARG A 512 8.36 -24.74 -3.33
C ARG A 512 7.21 -23.85 -2.86
N PHE A 513 6.98 -22.71 -3.52
CA PHE A 513 5.88 -21.81 -3.18
C PHE A 513 4.53 -22.54 -3.23
N TRP A 514 4.23 -23.23 -4.34
CA TRP A 514 3.00 -24.02 -4.49
C TRP A 514 2.81 -25.06 -3.37
N LEU A 515 3.85 -25.84 -3.09
CA LEU A 515 3.80 -26.88 -2.05
C LEU A 515 3.59 -26.30 -0.64
N SER A 516 3.99 -25.04 -0.42
CA SER A 516 3.84 -24.33 0.85
C SER A 516 2.44 -23.80 1.10
N MET A 517 1.59 -23.73 0.07
CA MET A 517 0.24 -23.19 0.19
C MET A 517 -0.69 -24.17 0.89
N SER A 518 -1.54 -23.64 1.76
CA SER A 518 -2.68 -24.37 2.32
C SER A 518 -3.66 -24.78 1.21
N PRO A 519 -4.54 -25.78 1.45
CA PRO A 519 -5.50 -26.21 0.43
C PRO A 519 -6.38 -25.09 -0.15
N VAL A 520 -6.82 -24.14 0.68
CA VAL A 520 -7.63 -22.99 0.22
C VAL A 520 -6.81 -22.02 -0.64
N GLU A 521 -5.54 -21.76 -0.27
CA GLU A 521 -4.65 -20.91 -1.06
C GLU A 521 -4.33 -21.54 -2.42
N ARG A 522 -4.17 -22.88 -2.47
CA ARG A 522 -3.99 -23.63 -3.72
C ARG A 522 -5.20 -23.48 -4.65
N GLU A 523 -6.40 -23.62 -4.11
CA GLU A 523 -7.64 -23.43 -4.86
C GLU A 523 -7.75 -22.00 -5.41
N HIS A 524 -7.41 -20.98 -4.61
CA HIS A 524 -7.42 -19.59 -5.05
C HIS A 524 -6.41 -19.33 -6.18
N ILE A 525 -5.21 -19.91 -6.12
CA ILE A 525 -4.21 -19.84 -7.19
C ILE A 525 -4.74 -20.47 -8.48
N ILE A 526 -5.31 -21.67 -8.40
CA ILE A 526 -5.92 -22.36 -9.56
C ILE A 526 -7.02 -21.49 -10.18
N HIS A 527 -7.90 -20.91 -9.36
CA HIS A 527 -8.97 -20.03 -9.82
C HIS A 527 -8.44 -18.74 -10.44
N ALA A 528 -7.35 -18.16 -9.90
CA ALA A 528 -6.73 -16.97 -10.46
C ALA A 528 -6.16 -17.23 -11.86
N TYR A 529 -5.35 -18.29 -12.03
CA TYR A 529 -4.84 -18.69 -13.35
C TYR A 529 -5.97 -18.99 -14.33
N THR A 530 -6.99 -19.73 -13.88
CA THR A 530 -8.17 -20.05 -14.70
C THR A 530 -8.88 -18.78 -15.18
N PHE A 531 -9.09 -17.82 -14.26
CA PHE A 531 -9.74 -16.56 -14.57
C PHE A 531 -8.93 -15.73 -15.57
N GLU A 532 -7.62 -15.60 -15.34
CA GLU A 532 -6.76 -14.77 -16.21
C GLU A 532 -6.57 -15.36 -17.60
N LEU A 533 -6.18 -16.65 -17.68
CA LEU A 533 -5.99 -17.34 -18.95
C LEU A 533 -7.32 -17.52 -19.71
N GLY A 534 -8.43 -17.63 -18.99
CA GLY A 534 -9.78 -17.66 -19.57
C GLY A 534 -10.16 -16.37 -20.30
N LYS A 535 -9.48 -15.25 -20.02
CA LYS A 535 -9.64 -13.98 -20.73
C LYS A 535 -8.68 -13.80 -21.92
N CYS A 536 -7.63 -14.61 -22.04
CA CYS A 536 -6.77 -14.58 -23.22
C CYS A 536 -7.53 -15.12 -24.42
N TYR A 537 -7.45 -14.50 -25.59
CA TYR A 537 -8.15 -14.96 -26.79
C TYR A 537 -7.43 -16.13 -27.48
N GLU A 538 -6.09 -16.11 -27.50
CA GLU A 538 -5.27 -17.05 -28.25
C GLU A 538 -5.08 -18.38 -27.51
N GLN A 539 -5.54 -19.47 -28.11
CA GLN A 539 -5.45 -20.81 -27.53
C GLN A 539 -3.98 -21.25 -27.29
N ALA A 540 -3.08 -20.89 -28.19
CA ALA A 540 -1.66 -21.23 -28.07
C ALA A 540 -0.99 -20.61 -26.83
N ILE A 541 -1.47 -19.48 -26.34
CA ILE A 541 -1.00 -18.88 -25.08
C ILE A 541 -1.46 -19.73 -23.90
N ARG A 542 -2.74 -20.14 -23.89
CA ARG A 542 -3.31 -20.98 -22.83
C ARG A 542 -2.62 -22.35 -22.74
N GLU A 543 -2.38 -22.99 -23.88
CA GLU A 543 -1.67 -24.27 -23.95
C GLU A 543 -0.21 -24.17 -23.47
N ARG A 544 0.50 -23.09 -23.85
CA ARG A 544 1.85 -22.84 -23.34
C ARG A 544 1.86 -22.57 -21.84
N ALA A 545 0.88 -21.83 -21.32
CA ALA A 545 0.74 -21.61 -19.88
C ALA A 545 0.54 -22.93 -19.13
N LEU A 546 -0.31 -23.83 -19.63
CA LEU A 546 -0.46 -25.16 -19.04
C LEU A 546 0.85 -25.97 -19.06
N GLN A 547 1.66 -25.85 -20.11
CA GLN A 547 2.98 -26.49 -20.14
C GLN A 547 3.94 -25.93 -19.09
N VAL A 548 3.96 -24.61 -18.88
CA VAL A 548 4.75 -23.98 -17.81
C VAL A 548 4.26 -24.46 -16.43
N LEU A 549 2.95 -24.51 -16.21
CA LEU A 549 2.38 -25.01 -14.95
C LEU A 549 2.66 -26.49 -14.72
N ALA A 550 2.65 -27.34 -15.76
CA ALA A 550 3.00 -28.75 -15.66
C ALA A 550 4.45 -28.95 -15.19
N ASN A 551 5.35 -28.04 -15.58
CA ASN A 551 6.74 -28.04 -15.13
C ASN A 551 6.91 -27.58 -13.67
N ILE A 552 5.89 -26.94 -13.09
CA ILE A 552 5.85 -26.61 -11.66
C ILE A 552 5.26 -27.78 -10.87
N ASP A 553 4.01 -28.15 -11.16
CA ASP A 553 3.28 -29.18 -10.44
C ASP A 553 2.06 -29.74 -11.22
N PRO A 554 1.87 -31.08 -11.26
CA PRO A 554 0.75 -31.70 -11.96
C PRO A 554 -0.64 -31.35 -11.39
N GLU A 555 -0.80 -31.16 -10.08
CA GLU A 555 -2.09 -30.83 -9.45
C GLU A 555 -2.52 -29.42 -9.85
N LEU A 556 -1.60 -28.46 -9.77
CA LEU A 556 -1.80 -27.08 -10.23
C LEU A 556 -2.21 -27.05 -11.71
N CYS A 557 -1.43 -27.72 -12.57
CA CYS A 557 -1.72 -27.76 -14.00
C CYS A 557 -3.10 -28.39 -14.29
N ALA A 558 -3.41 -29.54 -13.67
CA ALA A 558 -4.68 -30.23 -13.86
C ALA A 558 -5.88 -29.38 -13.44
N GLY A 559 -5.79 -28.70 -12.28
CA GLY A 559 -6.84 -27.80 -11.81
C GLY A 559 -7.14 -26.67 -12.80
N VAL A 560 -6.09 -26.01 -13.30
CA VAL A 560 -6.23 -24.93 -14.29
C VAL A 560 -6.74 -25.47 -15.64
N ALA A 561 -6.24 -26.61 -16.09
CA ALA A 561 -6.65 -27.24 -17.35
C ALA A 561 -8.15 -27.59 -17.35
N VAL A 562 -8.68 -28.11 -16.24
CA VAL A 562 -10.12 -28.34 -16.05
C VAL A 562 -10.91 -27.04 -16.19
N GLY A 563 -10.47 -25.96 -15.54
CA GLY A 563 -11.11 -24.65 -15.61
C GLY A 563 -11.12 -24.04 -17.02
N LEU A 564 -10.08 -24.33 -17.82
CA LEU A 564 -9.96 -23.87 -19.21
C LEU A 564 -10.62 -24.81 -20.24
N GLY A 565 -11.05 -26.01 -19.83
CA GLY A 565 -11.59 -27.03 -20.73
C GLY A 565 -10.55 -27.60 -21.69
N LEU A 566 -9.29 -27.68 -21.27
CA LEU A 566 -8.14 -28.16 -22.05
C LEU A 566 -7.53 -29.41 -21.38
N PRO A 567 -6.81 -30.27 -22.13
CA PRO A 567 -6.03 -31.35 -21.53
C PRO A 567 -4.82 -30.79 -20.76
N ALA A 568 -4.51 -31.38 -19.60
CA ALA A 568 -3.26 -31.10 -18.91
C ALA A 568 -2.10 -31.81 -19.64
N PRO A 569 -1.05 -31.08 -20.07
CA PRO A 569 0.14 -31.70 -20.64
C PRO A 569 1.00 -32.38 -19.57
N GLU A 570 1.84 -33.31 -19.99
CA GLU A 570 2.90 -33.87 -19.14
C GLU A 570 4.05 -32.84 -18.96
N PRO A 571 4.76 -32.87 -17.83
CA PRO A 571 5.95 -32.04 -17.64
C PRO A 571 7.02 -32.36 -18.68
N THR A 572 7.68 -31.33 -19.22
CA THR A 572 8.80 -31.45 -20.16
C THR A 572 10.16 -31.42 -19.48
N VAL A 573 10.20 -31.08 -18.20
CA VAL A 573 11.40 -31.10 -17.34
C VAL A 573 11.13 -31.96 -16.09
N PRO A 574 12.16 -32.53 -15.46
CA PRO A 574 11.99 -33.20 -14.17
C PRO A 574 11.40 -32.25 -13.12
N LEU A 575 10.41 -32.72 -12.36
CA LEU A 575 9.87 -31.95 -11.25
C LEU A 575 10.93 -31.83 -10.15
N ALA A 576 11.13 -30.61 -9.64
CA ALA A 576 12.08 -30.36 -8.58
C ALA A 576 11.68 -31.06 -7.27
N ASP A 577 12.66 -31.67 -6.60
CA ASP A 577 12.50 -32.23 -5.26
C ASP A 577 12.82 -31.14 -4.23
N VAL A 578 11.78 -30.48 -3.72
CA VAL A 578 11.91 -29.30 -2.86
C VAL A 578 11.00 -29.42 -1.64
N GLU A 579 11.56 -29.08 -0.48
CA GLU A 579 10.78 -28.96 0.76
C GLU A 579 9.94 -27.68 0.75
N PRO A 580 8.70 -27.72 1.28
CA PRO A 580 7.86 -26.54 1.46
C PRO A 580 8.45 -25.59 2.51
N SER A 581 8.15 -24.30 2.38
CA SER A 581 8.50 -23.22 3.31
C SER A 581 7.20 -22.65 3.91
N PRO A 582 6.77 -23.10 5.10
CA PRO A 582 5.53 -22.64 5.73
C PRO A 582 5.44 -21.13 5.93
N ALA A 583 6.57 -20.42 6.00
CA ALA A 583 6.62 -18.95 6.09
C ALA A 583 5.95 -18.23 4.89
N LEU A 584 5.79 -18.91 3.76
CA LEU A 584 5.20 -18.31 2.54
C LEU A 584 3.67 -18.21 2.61
N SER A 585 3.01 -19.12 3.33
CA SER A 585 1.54 -19.13 3.50
C SER A 585 1.08 -17.98 4.42
N GLN A 586 -0.05 -17.38 4.09
CA GLN A 586 -0.70 -16.35 4.91
C GLN A 586 -1.86 -16.89 5.75
N VAL A 587 -2.27 -18.16 5.56
CA VAL A 587 -3.41 -18.78 6.24
C VAL A 587 -2.93 -19.64 7.41
N GLY A 588 -3.68 -19.62 8.52
CA GLY A 588 -3.46 -20.51 9.67
C GLY A 588 -2.89 -19.83 10.92
N GLN A 589 -2.62 -18.53 10.87
CA GLN A 589 -2.22 -17.72 12.02
C GLN A 589 -3.34 -16.76 12.46
N THR A 590 -3.25 -16.29 13.70
CA THR A 590 -4.17 -15.29 14.28
C THR A 590 -3.43 -13.99 14.59
N TRP A 591 -4.04 -12.86 14.25
CA TRP A 591 -3.41 -11.54 14.33
C TRP A 591 -4.27 -10.51 15.07
N PRO A 592 -3.69 -9.38 15.51
CA PRO A 592 -4.45 -8.26 16.09
C PRO A 592 -5.52 -7.73 15.13
N THR A 593 -6.59 -7.18 15.70
CA THR A 593 -7.78 -6.71 14.95
C THR A 593 -7.83 -5.19 14.77
N ASP A 594 -6.76 -4.48 15.12
CA ASP A 594 -6.69 -3.02 15.12
C ASP A 594 -6.99 -2.43 13.73
N GLY A 595 -7.90 -1.46 13.71
CA GLY A 595 -8.38 -0.81 12.50
C GLY A 595 -9.23 -1.68 11.58
N ARG A 596 -9.72 -2.85 12.03
CA ARG A 596 -10.78 -3.61 11.33
C ARG A 596 -12.12 -2.88 11.43
N VAL A 597 -12.97 -3.04 10.42
CA VAL A 597 -14.25 -2.33 10.32
C VAL A 597 -15.42 -3.27 10.59
N ILE A 598 -16.29 -2.93 11.54
CA ILE A 598 -17.48 -3.71 11.90
C ILE A 598 -18.74 -2.98 11.45
N GLY A 599 -19.51 -3.62 10.58
CA GLY A 599 -20.83 -3.11 10.16
C GLY A 599 -21.91 -3.53 11.16
N ILE A 600 -22.49 -2.57 11.90
CA ILE A 600 -23.55 -2.82 12.88
C ILE A 600 -24.90 -2.48 12.24
N ILE A 601 -25.64 -3.50 11.81
CA ILE A 601 -26.93 -3.36 11.14
C ILE A 601 -28.03 -3.25 12.19
N THR A 602 -28.79 -2.16 12.18
CA THR A 602 -29.87 -1.91 13.15
C THR A 602 -31.00 -1.08 12.54
N GLY A 603 -32.08 -0.88 13.29
CA GLY A 603 -33.25 -0.09 12.88
C GLY A 603 -33.73 0.86 13.99
N PRO A 604 -34.68 1.76 13.68
CA PRO A 604 -35.20 2.74 14.64
C PRO A 604 -35.90 2.10 15.85
N ASP A 605 -36.45 0.90 15.67
CA ASP A 605 -37.16 0.13 16.71
C ASP A 605 -36.25 -0.91 17.41
N GLY A 606 -34.93 -0.86 17.15
CA GLY A 606 -33.94 -1.80 17.72
C GLY A 606 -33.50 -1.43 19.15
N ASP A 607 -32.68 -2.30 19.75
CA ASP A 607 -32.01 -2.04 21.03
C ASP A 607 -30.86 -1.02 20.85
N LEU A 608 -31.21 0.26 20.83
CA LEU A 608 -30.24 1.34 20.62
C LEU A 608 -29.22 1.46 21.77
N ASP A 609 -29.58 1.08 22.99
CA ASP A 609 -28.66 1.09 24.14
C ASP A 609 -27.59 0.01 23.98
N GLY A 610 -28.00 -1.20 23.57
CA GLY A 610 -27.10 -2.28 23.19
C GLY A 610 -26.20 -1.89 22.01
N VAL A 611 -26.73 -1.21 20.99
CA VAL A 611 -25.93 -0.73 19.85
C VAL A 611 -24.91 0.33 20.26
N ARG A 612 -25.26 1.28 21.14
CA ARG A 612 -24.29 2.27 21.66
C ARG A 612 -23.18 1.59 22.45
N THR A 613 -23.53 0.60 23.26
CA THR A 613 -22.57 -0.16 24.06
C THR A 613 -21.59 -0.92 23.18
N VAL A 614 -22.08 -1.71 22.22
CA VAL A 614 -21.22 -2.50 21.32
C VAL A 614 -20.37 -1.60 20.43
N ARG A 615 -20.91 -0.44 19.99
CA ARG A 615 -20.14 0.57 19.25
C ARG A 615 -18.95 1.06 20.06
N GLN A 616 -19.16 1.41 21.33
CA GLN A 616 -18.06 1.86 22.18
C GLN A 616 -17.03 0.74 22.41
N GLU A 617 -17.48 -0.50 22.60
CA GLU A 617 -16.59 -1.65 22.78
C GLU A 617 -15.73 -1.94 21.53
N VAL A 618 -16.28 -1.74 20.32
CA VAL A 618 -15.51 -1.81 19.06
C VAL A 618 -14.42 -0.74 19.04
N LEU A 619 -14.75 0.51 19.40
CA LEU A 619 -13.75 1.60 19.48
C LEU A 619 -12.68 1.33 20.54
N ASP A 620 -13.08 0.88 21.73
CA ASP A 620 -12.17 0.56 22.83
C ASP A 620 -11.23 -0.61 22.48
N SER A 621 -11.62 -1.44 21.52
CA SER A 621 -10.82 -2.54 20.95
C SER A 621 -9.94 -2.10 19.76
N GLY A 622 -9.84 -0.79 19.48
CA GLY A 622 -9.05 -0.23 18.38
C GLY A 622 -9.65 -0.46 16.99
N MET A 623 -10.92 -0.87 16.89
CA MET A 623 -11.65 -1.12 15.64
C MET A 623 -12.60 0.03 15.29
N VAL A 624 -13.13 0.03 14.07
CA VAL A 624 -14.03 1.08 13.57
C VAL A 624 -15.47 0.54 13.44
N PRO A 625 -16.43 1.01 14.24
CA PRO A 625 -17.83 0.64 14.10
C PRO A 625 -18.56 1.55 13.11
N LEU A 626 -19.23 0.98 12.11
CA LEU A 626 -20.12 1.72 11.22
C LEU A 626 -21.56 1.26 11.43
N VAL A 627 -22.41 2.16 11.92
CA VAL A 627 -23.84 1.90 12.08
C VAL A 627 -24.50 1.96 10.70
N VAL A 628 -25.17 0.87 10.35
CA VAL A 628 -25.91 0.69 9.11
C VAL A 628 -27.40 0.64 9.41
N ALA A 629 -28.17 1.56 8.84
CA ALA A 629 -29.60 1.67 9.10
C ALA A 629 -30.42 1.91 7.81
N PRO A 630 -31.76 1.87 7.85
CA PRO A 630 -32.56 2.07 6.64
C PRO A 630 -32.45 3.47 6.04
N ALA A 631 -32.20 4.49 6.86
CA ALA A 631 -32.04 5.89 6.44
C ALA A 631 -30.88 6.54 7.19
N GLY A 632 -30.29 7.58 6.59
CA GLY A 632 -29.23 8.36 7.22
C GLY A 632 -29.76 9.29 8.31
N GLY A 633 -28.87 10.09 8.91
CA GLY A 633 -29.21 10.97 10.02
C GLY A 633 -28.93 10.28 11.36
N THR A 634 -29.89 10.34 12.28
CA THR A 634 -29.73 9.78 13.62
C THR A 634 -30.88 8.83 14.01
N LEU A 635 -30.58 7.85 14.86
CA LEU A 635 -31.55 6.98 15.51
C LEU A 635 -31.76 7.42 16.98
N GLY A 636 -32.99 7.29 17.47
CA GLY A 636 -33.37 7.70 18.82
C GLY A 636 -33.76 9.18 18.92
N SER A 637 -33.89 9.66 20.15
CA SER A 637 -34.25 11.07 20.45
C SER A 637 -33.57 11.55 21.72
N GLY A 638 -33.44 12.86 21.90
CA GLY A 638 -32.77 13.45 23.07
C GLY A 638 -31.28 13.66 22.87
N ALA A 639 -30.50 13.58 23.96
CA ALA A 639 -29.05 13.81 23.93
C ALA A 639 -28.24 12.61 23.43
N ASP A 640 -28.80 11.40 23.53
CA ASP A 640 -28.10 10.14 23.22
C ASP A 640 -28.48 9.63 21.82
N VAL A 641 -28.50 10.49 20.81
CA VAL A 641 -28.82 10.06 19.44
C VAL A 641 -27.65 9.25 18.84
N LEU A 642 -27.96 8.24 18.04
CA LEU A 642 -26.96 7.42 17.35
C LEU A 642 -26.85 7.86 15.90
N THR A 643 -25.72 8.44 15.51
CA THR A 643 -25.44 8.83 14.13
C THR A 643 -25.33 7.59 13.23
N VAL A 644 -26.02 7.60 12.10
CA VAL A 644 -25.97 6.56 11.07
C VAL A 644 -24.86 6.88 10.08
N GLN A 645 -23.85 6.02 9.98
CA GLN A 645 -22.71 6.20 9.06
C GLN A 645 -23.00 5.64 7.66
N ARG A 646 -23.86 4.63 7.54
CA ARG A 646 -24.29 4.06 6.27
C ARG A 646 -25.79 3.78 6.25
N THR A 647 -26.37 3.96 5.09
CA THR A 647 -27.71 3.46 4.79
C THR A 647 -27.62 2.09 4.12
N TYR A 648 -28.71 1.32 4.08
CA TYR A 648 -28.75 0.10 3.28
C TYR A 648 -28.43 0.32 1.79
N THR A 649 -28.66 1.54 1.27
CA THR A 649 -28.31 1.94 -0.10
C THR A 649 -26.82 2.21 -0.28
N THR A 650 -26.16 2.74 0.75
CA THR A 650 -24.77 3.20 0.66
C THR A 650 -23.76 2.20 1.21
N ALA A 651 -24.20 1.24 2.03
CA ALA A 651 -23.37 0.15 2.52
C ALA A 651 -23.16 -0.94 1.46
N ARG A 652 -21.94 -1.46 1.35
CA ARG A 652 -21.64 -2.75 0.71
C ARG A 652 -20.81 -3.65 1.61
N SER A 653 -20.97 -4.96 1.42
CA SER A 653 -20.32 -5.99 2.26
C SER A 653 -18.81 -5.83 2.32
N VAL A 654 -18.23 -5.34 1.22
CA VAL A 654 -16.81 -5.17 1.02
C VAL A 654 -16.19 -4.06 1.89
N GLU A 655 -16.99 -3.15 2.46
CA GLU A 655 -16.52 -2.11 3.39
C GLU A 655 -16.21 -2.67 4.79
N PHE A 656 -16.71 -3.87 5.11
CA PHE A 656 -16.66 -4.42 6.47
C PHE A 656 -15.80 -5.68 6.53
N ASP A 657 -15.12 -5.90 7.66
CA ASP A 657 -14.43 -7.15 7.98
C ASP A 657 -15.36 -8.18 8.65
N ALA A 658 -16.36 -7.70 9.39
CA ALA A 658 -17.46 -8.51 9.93
C ALA A 658 -18.78 -7.70 10.01
N LEU A 659 -19.89 -8.42 10.10
CA LEU A 659 -21.22 -7.84 10.26
C LEU A 659 -21.86 -8.29 11.58
N LEU A 660 -22.55 -7.37 12.25
CA LEU A 660 -23.35 -7.64 13.44
C LEU A 660 -24.77 -7.13 13.20
N VAL A 661 -25.74 -8.06 13.16
CA VAL A 661 -27.18 -7.75 13.04
C VAL A 661 -27.77 -7.58 14.44
N ALA A 662 -28.02 -6.32 14.83
CA ALA A 662 -28.54 -5.96 16.14
C ALA A 662 -30.06 -5.79 16.10
N GLY A 663 -30.79 -6.84 16.48
CA GLY A 663 -32.25 -6.89 16.46
C GLY A 663 -32.80 -7.23 15.08
N THR A 664 -34.08 -6.90 14.84
CA THR A 664 -34.73 -7.10 13.54
C THR A 664 -34.48 -5.88 12.63
N PRO A 665 -33.69 -6.00 11.54
CA PRO A 665 -33.49 -4.89 10.61
C PRO A 665 -34.84 -4.48 10.00
N GLY A 666 -35.20 -3.21 10.15
CA GLY A 666 -36.41 -2.66 9.51
C GLY A 666 -36.30 -2.61 7.99
N VAL A 667 -37.39 -2.26 7.31
CA VAL A 667 -37.41 -2.02 5.86
C VAL A 667 -37.28 -0.53 5.59
N GLY A 668 -36.37 -0.12 4.71
CA GLY A 668 -36.22 1.29 4.34
C GLY A 668 -37.46 1.80 3.61
N ALA A 669 -37.85 3.05 3.83
CA ALA A 669 -38.94 3.67 3.08
C ALA A 669 -38.66 3.72 1.57
N ASP A 670 -37.39 3.66 1.18
CA ASP A 670 -36.88 3.61 -0.19
C ASP A 670 -36.71 2.19 -0.76
N ALA A 671 -36.99 1.13 0.01
CA ALA A 671 -36.75 -0.27 -0.36
C ALA A 671 -37.57 -0.76 -1.59
N PHE A 672 -38.50 0.05 -2.07
CA PHE A 672 -39.44 -0.29 -3.14
C PHE A 672 -39.07 0.31 -4.51
N GLY A 673 -37.83 0.76 -4.70
CA GLY A 673 -37.32 1.14 -6.01
C GLY A 673 -37.39 -0.01 -7.03
N ALA A 674 -37.48 0.31 -8.33
CA ALA A 674 -37.72 -0.67 -9.40
C ALA A 674 -36.66 -1.80 -9.52
N ARG A 675 -35.50 -1.68 -8.87
CA ARG A 675 -34.41 -2.69 -8.87
C ARG A 675 -34.24 -3.44 -7.55
N ASP A 676 -34.76 -2.93 -6.43
CA ASP A 676 -34.67 -3.58 -5.11
C ASP A 676 -35.86 -4.53 -4.87
N ALA A 677 -37.00 -4.26 -5.49
CA ALA A 677 -38.05 -5.26 -5.65
C ALA A 677 -37.56 -6.40 -6.58
N LYS A 678 -37.88 -7.66 -6.26
CA LYS A 678 -37.69 -8.81 -7.18
C LYS A 678 -38.50 -8.58 -8.47
N ALA A 679 -37.90 -7.87 -9.42
CA ALA A 679 -38.53 -7.50 -10.68
C ALA A 679 -39.01 -8.75 -11.43
N GLY A 680 -40.26 -8.73 -11.90
CA GLY A 680 -40.87 -9.88 -12.59
C GLY A 680 -41.74 -10.80 -11.71
N LEU A 681 -41.82 -10.58 -10.38
CA LEU A 681 -42.81 -11.26 -9.55
C LEU A 681 -44.19 -10.58 -9.64
N PRO A 682 -45.30 -11.34 -9.80
CA PRO A 682 -46.65 -10.79 -10.01
C PRO A 682 -47.21 -9.96 -8.85
N THR A 683 -46.61 -10.08 -7.66
CA THR A 683 -46.97 -9.31 -6.46
C THR A 683 -45.69 -9.00 -5.69
N ALA A 684 -45.32 -7.73 -5.59
CA ALA A 684 -44.31 -7.30 -4.63
C ALA A 684 -44.90 -7.46 -3.22
N GLN A 685 -44.68 -8.59 -2.58
CA GLN A 685 -44.86 -8.68 -1.13
C GLN A 685 -43.77 -7.82 -0.48
N PRO A 686 -44.08 -7.08 0.61
CA PRO A 686 -43.03 -6.44 1.39
C PRO A 686 -42.07 -7.54 1.86
N ALA A 687 -40.84 -7.52 1.34
CA ALA A 687 -39.80 -8.42 1.81
C ALA A 687 -39.40 -7.97 3.22
N THR A 688 -39.54 -8.88 4.19
CA THR A 688 -38.99 -8.72 5.52
C THR A 688 -37.97 -9.83 5.70
N PRO A 689 -36.68 -9.52 5.87
CA PRO A 689 -36.05 -8.18 5.93
C PRO A 689 -35.92 -7.48 4.56
N ASP A 690 -35.39 -6.26 4.57
CA ASP A 690 -35.00 -5.48 3.39
C ASP A 690 -34.04 -6.28 2.46
N PRO A 691 -34.29 -6.33 1.14
CA PRO A 691 -33.47 -7.10 0.20
C PRO A 691 -32.00 -6.66 0.14
N ARG A 692 -31.72 -5.38 0.43
CA ARG A 692 -30.34 -4.84 0.46
C ARG A 692 -29.55 -5.38 1.65
N VAL A 693 -30.21 -5.61 2.79
CA VAL A 693 -29.61 -6.29 3.95
C VAL A 693 -29.36 -7.76 3.63
N GLY A 694 -30.29 -8.42 2.93
CA GLY A 694 -30.10 -9.80 2.47
C GLY A 694 -28.88 -9.93 1.54
N LEU A 695 -28.72 -9.02 0.58
CA LEU A 695 -27.55 -8.97 -0.30
C LEU A 695 -26.25 -8.76 0.49
N LEU A 696 -26.25 -7.79 1.40
CA LEU A 696 -25.10 -7.47 2.25
C LEU A 696 -24.61 -8.70 3.04
N LEU A 697 -25.54 -9.43 3.67
CA LEU A 697 -25.25 -10.64 4.42
C LEU A 697 -24.79 -11.79 3.51
N ALA A 698 -25.45 -12.00 2.38
CA ALA A 698 -25.11 -13.07 1.44
C ALA A 698 -23.70 -12.89 0.85
N GLU A 699 -23.33 -11.67 0.46
CA GLU A 699 -21.97 -11.36 0.01
C GLU A 699 -20.94 -11.57 1.12
N ALA A 700 -21.18 -11.05 2.32
CA ALA A 700 -20.27 -11.23 3.46
C ALA A 700 -20.07 -12.73 3.79
N PHE A 701 -21.15 -13.52 3.74
CA PHE A 701 -21.09 -14.96 3.96
C PHE A 701 -20.27 -15.66 2.87
N ARG A 702 -20.53 -15.33 1.60
CA ARG A 702 -19.80 -15.86 0.44
C ARG A 702 -18.31 -15.49 0.45
N HIS A 703 -17.95 -14.33 0.99
CA HIS A 703 -16.56 -13.88 1.11
C HIS A 703 -15.85 -14.39 2.37
N GLY A 704 -16.48 -15.27 3.15
CA GLY A 704 -15.87 -15.89 4.32
C GLY A 704 -15.78 -14.98 5.55
N LYS A 705 -16.57 -13.90 5.61
CA LYS A 705 -16.59 -13.00 6.76
C LYS A 705 -17.36 -13.61 7.94
N ALA A 706 -17.01 -13.17 9.14
CA ALA A 706 -17.75 -13.50 10.35
C ALA A 706 -19.05 -12.69 10.42
N ILE A 707 -20.14 -13.34 10.83
CA ILE A 707 -21.47 -12.72 10.92
C ILE A 707 -22.06 -13.03 12.29
N GLY A 708 -22.40 -11.98 13.03
CA GLY A 708 -23.05 -12.07 14.33
C GLY A 708 -24.50 -11.61 14.26
N THR A 709 -25.37 -12.20 15.07
CA THR A 709 -26.76 -11.77 15.21
C THR A 709 -27.21 -11.77 16.66
N THR A 710 -28.02 -10.79 17.04
CA THR A 710 -28.80 -10.84 18.27
C THR A 710 -30.24 -11.28 17.98
N LYS A 711 -31.05 -11.45 19.03
CA LYS A 711 -32.45 -11.85 18.92
C LYS A 711 -33.24 -10.96 17.96
N GLY A 712 -33.88 -11.57 16.97
CA GLY A 712 -34.65 -10.94 15.90
C GLY A 712 -33.90 -10.89 14.56
N GLY A 713 -32.56 -10.84 14.59
CA GLY A 713 -31.73 -10.78 13.40
C GLY A 713 -31.59 -12.12 12.66
N GLU A 714 -31.96 -13.23 13.30
CA GLU A 714 -31.95 -14.58 12.70
C GLU A 714 -32.84 -14.63 11.45
N SER A 715 -33.96 -13.89 11.47
CA SER A 715 -34.86 -13.78 10.31
C SER A 715 -34.16 -13.16 9.09
N ALA A 716 -33.19 -12.28 9.31
CA ALA A 716 -32.44 -11.66 8.23
C ALA A 716 -31.40 -12.61 7.64
N LEU A 717 -30.75 -13.42 8.48
CA LEU A 717 -29.84 -14.47 8.05
C LEU A 717 -30.59 -15.57 7.27
N GLU A 718 -31.74 -16.01 7.76
CA GLU A 718 -32.59 -17.00 7.07
C GLU A 718 -33.02 -16.51 5.68
N ALA A 719 -33.44 -15.24 5.58
CA ALA A 719 -33.81 -14.65 4.29
C ALA A 719 -32.63 -14.51 3.31
N ALA A 720 -31.41 -14.37 3.82
CA ALA A 720 -30.18 -14.40 3.04
C ALA A 720 -29.70 -15.83 2.71
N GLY A 721 -30.36 -16.87 3.22
CA GLY A 721 -29.99 -18.27 3.04
C GLY A 721 -28.80 -18.72 3.89
N ILE A 722 -28.57 -18.08 5.04
CA ILE A 722 -27.43 -18.32 5.93
C ILE A 722 -27.89 -19.17 7.13
N PRO A 723 -27.41 -20.42 7.28
CA PRO A 723 -27.71 -21.25 8.44
C PRO A 723 -27.08 -20.68 9.72
N LEU A 724 -27.81 -20.73 10.84
CA LEU A 724 -27.32 -20.25 12.13
C LEU A 724 -26.21 -21.14 12.73
N ASP A 725 -26.12 -22.38 12.29
CA ASP A 725 -25.09 -23.35 12.68
C ASP A 725 -23.90 -23.39 11.71
N ALA A 726 -23.90 -22.55 10.68
CA ALA A 726 -22.78 -22.47 9.75
C ALA A 726 -21.50 -21.94 10.43
N PRO A 727 -20.31 -22.42 10.05
CA PRO A 727 -19.05 -21.89 10.56
C PRO A 727 -18.97 -20.36 10.47
N GLY A 728 -18.56 -19.74 11.58
CA GLY A 728 -18.37 -18.29 11.70
C GLY A 728 -19.65 -17.46 11.73
N VAL A 729 -20.81 -18.11 11.89
CA VAL A 729 -22.06 -17.46 12.27
C VAL A 729 -22.23 -17.60 13.78
N VAL A 730 -22.44 -16.48 14.47
CA VAL A 730 -22.58 -16.46 15.93
C VAL A 730 -23.88 -15.77 16.33
N ALA A 731 -24.58 -16.34 17.33
CA ALA A 731 -25.83 -15.81 17.84
C ALA A 731 -25.76 -15.65 19.37
N GLY A 732 -26.31 -14.57 19.90
CA GLY A 732 -26.30 -14.29 21.34
C GLY A 732 -27.41 -13.36 21.80
N ASP A 733 -27.68 -13.36 23.10
CA ASP A 733 -28.78 -12.58 23.69
C ASP A 733 -28.56 -11.06 23.66
N GLY A 734 -27.31 -10.59 23.44
CA GLY A 734 -26.96 -9.17 23.41
C GLY A 734 -25.75 -8.89 22.51
N ALA A 735 -25.66 -7.66 22.00
CA ALA A 735 -24.68 -7.27 20.99
C ALA A 735 -23.22 -7.39 21.47
N THR A 736 -22.93 -7.06 22.73
CA THR A 736 -21.61 -7.26 23.35
C THR A 736 -21.19 -8.72 23.38
N THR A 737 -22.07 -9.64 23.81
CA THR A 737 -21.78 -11.07 23.82
C THR A 737 -21.47 -11.59 22.42
N VAL A 738 -22.20 -11.09 21.42
CA VAL A 738 -21.97 -11.42 20.00
C VAL A 738 -20.61 -10.88 19.54
N LEU A 739 -20.26 -9.64 19.87
CA LEU A 739 -18.96 -9.06 19.53
C LEU A 739 -17.81 -9.87 20.12
N GLN A 740 -17.90 -10.29 21.38
CA GLN A 740 -16.88 -11.12 22.05
C GLN A 740 -16.63 -12.45 21.34
N GLN A 741 -17.64 -13.00 20.65
CA GLN A 741 -17.52 -14.21 19.83
C GLN A 741 -17.00 -13.91 18.41
N LEU A 742 -17.26 -12.72 17.88
CA LEU A 742 -16.76 -12.27 16.57
C LEU A 742 -15.26 -11.94 16.58
N VAL A 743 -14.75 -11.33 17.66
CA VAL A 743 -13.35 -10.86 17.74
C VAL A 743 -12.33 -11.96 17.46
N PRO A 744 -12.42 -13.18 18.05
CA PRO A 744 -11.50 -14.26 17.71
C PRO A 744 -11.53 -14.68 16.23
N LEU A 745 -12.69 -14.60 15.58
CA LEU A 745 -12.84 -14.94 14.15
C LEU A 745 -12.18 -13.88 13.25
N LEU A 746 -12.23 -12.61 13.64
CA LEU A 746 -11.53 -11.52 12.96
C LEU A 746 -10.01 -11.69 13.03
N GLY A 747 -9.49 -12.24 14.13
CA GLY A 747 -8.06 -12.55 14.25
C GLY A 747 -7.57 -13.59 13.23
N ALA A 748 -8.43 -14.53 12.83
CA ALA A 748 -8.17 -15.47 11.74
C ALA A 748 -8.47 -14.89 10.34
N HIS A 749 -8.91 -13.62 10.27
CA HIS A 749 -9.27 -12.83 9.09
C HIS A 749 -10.50 -13.32 8.30
N ARG A 750 -10.61 -14.62 8.01
CA ARG A 750 -11.76 -15.25 7.37
C ARG A 750 -12.04 -16.63 7.96
N VAL A 751 -13.27 -17.09 7.74
CA VAL A 751 -13.78 -18.37 8.21
C VAL A 751 -13.58 -19.42 7.11
N TRP A 752 -12.35 -19.90 6.98
CA TRP A 752 -11.96 -20.84 5.91
C TRP A 752 -12.64 -22.20 6.03
N GLU A 753 -13.08 -22.60 7.23
CA GLU A 753 -13.84 -23.85 7.46
C GLU A 753 -15.17 -23.88 6.71
N ARG A 754 -15.67 -22.73 6.26
CA ARG A 754 -16.86 -22.61 5.41
C ARG A 754 -16.61 -23.12 3.99
N PHE A 755 -15.36 -23.15 3.56
CA PHE A 755 -14.92 -23.56 2.22
C PHE A 755 -13.94 -24.73 2.35
N PRO A 756 -14.43 -25.94 2.71
CA PRO A 756 -13.56 -27.10 2.71
C PRO A 756 -13.06 -27.31 1.28
N ALA A 757 -11.73 -27.29 1.10
CA ALA A 757 -11.11 -27.56 -0.18
C ALA A 757 -11.61 -28.91 -0.73
N ALA A 758 -11.80 -29.00 -2.05
CA ALA A 758 -12.13 -30.27 -2.69
C ALA A 758 -11.06 -31.31 -2.33
N ALA A 759 -11.50 -32.48 -1.87
CA ALA A 759 -10.64 -33.56 -1.40
C ALA A 759 -9.81 -34.21 -2.51
#